data_AF-A0A953XIS1-F1
#
_entry.id   AF-A0A953XIS1-F1
#
_cell.length_a   1.000
_cell.length_b   1.000
_cell.length_c   1.000
_cell.angle_alpha   90.00
_cell.angle_beta   90.00
_cell.angle_gamma   90.00
#
_symmetry.space_group_name_H-M   'P 1'
#
loop_
_entity.id
_entity.type
_entity.pdbx_description
1 polymer ?
#
loop_
_entity_poly.entity_id
_entity_poly.type
_entity_poly.pdbx_seq_one_letter_code
_entity_poly.pdbx_strand_id
1 'polypeptide(L)'
;MSDFFIGFDRVAETPEGEQRPSLHLESDTLLRHMMALGSSGSGKTVLCKVVTEEMVRHGIPAICIDPQGDLCSLALHADDPEFLASKGVDPALADEFNRKFDPVIFTPASRKGIALSADPMAIDVDALATRDRVYAITSIATMVVSLLGYDLDGDDGAGLVAVFDKALTQQQKRGDFPADLEAFTKYLLHLDDASKEEFSRYLDVKKIEHACQKLARLDVGARRLLFHEGLALDTDLLLGRGEHAGALPGKTRLSIVYLNTLNSQEDKEFFVAALVERLYNWMLRNPSNEPQAMFYIDEVAPFIPPVRKPACKPALSLLFKQARKYGVCCLMATQNPADVDYKAMAQFGTWAIGRLTTRQDMKKVQPTVKSLDPVNVDAIMEELPAQKPGQFVLISPDNFEHTHRLQCRWLYTKHETLDDEKIEALMDEPLAAAVSNEPPKPQPVEPGEEEDDFEDVFGTVHAREMDDEDDEFRDETETFPDDEGDEPDDEEGEPEEKPEPLSVRERFYELEDDIEIERIDATPEPEPEEDDEPLPDFETQGVAVKTHTRLIEIAKAKPAPPAEPQIDEELEQADKLLARFSSLSTKEFAAKSGMGYGTARGRLQSLLAKKRAKKFKLGREHRFWSVASELRPDLGLDGKVKVIVSRVTSNDAERAARAVRNRSSLFGLVGDDEVLDHAEIGYRLVIQLGFTEKVTKMFLRRIFSRERHDVRLDNIYLHPGNLKIVVFNPEDGIRLENKPEEYASRIVDFDESVTFEEILPGRLKLREGEIRNRKSDEIIKDSFKKRFNAKPKKIQPVFLPVWDLHLKTRGRSGSRIVTVDGLTGKPLEW
;
A
#
# COMPACT_ATOMS: atom_id res chain seq x y z
N MET A 1 -19.18 33.95 -5.97
CA MET A 1 -18.47 32.69 -6.25
C MET A 1 -17.91 32.72 -7.66
N SER A 2 -16.77 32.09 -7.88
CA SER A 2 -16.22 31.83 -9.21
C SER A 2 -16.46 30.36 -9.59
N ASP A 3 -16.97 30.15 -10.79
CA ASP A 3 -17.36 28.85 -11.30
C ASP A 3 -16.26 28.29 -12.20
N PHE A 4 -15.65 27.18 -11.79
CA PHE A 4 -14.54 26.53 -12.48
C PHE A 4 -15.05 25.56 -13.54
N PHE A 5 -14.94 25.95 -14.80
CA PHE A 5 -15.40 25.13 -15.92
C PHE A 5 -14.52 23.90 -16.12
N ILE A 6 -14.98 22.73 -15.66
CA ILE A 6 -14.21 21.48 -15.68
C ILE A 6 -14.54 20.56 -16.88
N GLY A 7 -15.65 20.81 -17.57
CA GLY A 7 -16.07 20.01 -18.73
C GLY A 7 -17.58 19.91 -18.87
N PHE A 8 -18.05 18.76 -19.34
CA PHE A 8 -19.45 18.55 -19.70
C PHE A 8 -20.03 17.31 -19.03
N ASP A 9 -21.32 17.32 -18.69
CA ASP A 9 -21.98 16.11 -18.22
C ASP A 9 -22.30 15.16 -19.38
N ARG A 10 -22.10 13.86 -19.15
CA ARG A 10 -22.52 12.80 -20.07
C ARG A 10 -23.88 12.27 -19.63
N VAL A 11 -24.92 13.08 -19.84
CA VAL A 11 -26.29 12.58 -19.72
C VAL A 11 -26.48 11.45 -20.75
N ALA A 12 -26.98 10.30 -20.28
CA ALA A 12 -27.01 9.05 -21.04
C ALA A 12 -27.77 9.11 -22.38
N GLU A 13 -28.63 10.12 -22.54
CA GLU A 13 -29.52 10.29 -23.69
C GLU A 13 -29.16 11.49 -24.59
N THR A 14 -28.04 12.20 -24.36
CA THR A 14 -27.69 13.38 -25.19
C THR A 14 -27.40 12.95 -26.64
N PRO A 15 -28.19 13.36 -27.65
CA PRO A 15 -27.99 12.93 -29.04
C PRO A 15 -26.70 13.49 -29.66
N GLU A 16 -26.18 12.83 -30.68
CA GLU A 16 -25.07 13.37 -31.48
C GLU A 16 -25.50 14.67 -32.19
N GLY A 17 -24.99 15.81 -31.70
CA GLY A 17 -25.25 17.14 -32.26
C GLY A 17 -25.81 18.16 -31.27
N GLU A 18 -26.30 17.73 -30.10
CA GLU A 18 -26.75 18.65 -29.05
C GLU A 18 -25.61 19.06 -28.10
N GLN A 19 -25.67 20.30 -27.59
CA GLN A 19 -24.70 20.77 -26.59
C GLN A 19 -24.94 20.07 -25.26
N ARG A 20 -23.92 19.38 -24.75
CA ARG A 20 -23.95 18.78 -23.42
C ARG A 20 -23.97 19.87 -22.33
N PRO A 21 -24.64 19.67 -21.19
CA PRO A 21 -24.59 20.60 -20.07
C PRO A 21 -23.14 20.82 -19.61
N SER A 22 -22.73 22.06 -19.41
CA SER A 22 -21.44 22.39 -18.80
C SER A 22 -21.46 22.08 -17.31
N LEU A 23 -20.43 21.39 -16.82
CA LEU A 23 -20.19 21.17 -15.40
C LEU A 23 -19.17 22.19 -14.88
N HIS A 24 -19.52 22.82 -13.76
CA HIS A 24 -18.68 23.77 -13.05
C HIS A 24 -18.53 23.36 -11.60
N LEU A 25 -17.35 23.62 -11.02
CA LEU A 25 -17.14 23.54 -9.57
C LEU A 25 -17.08 24.96 -9.00
N GLU A 26 -17.83 25.23 -7.93
CA GLU A 26 -17.68 26.44 -7.14
C GLU A 26 -16.31 26.42 -6.44
N SER A 27 -15.68 27.60 -6.34
CA SER A 27 -14.40 27.78 -5.66
C SER A 27 -14.38 27.18 -4.25
N ASP A 28 -15.46 27.38 -3.52
CA ASP A 28 -15.54 27.11 -2.08
C ASP A 28 -15.70 25.60 -1.79
N THR A 29 -16.20 24.83 -2.76
CA THR A 29 -16.22 23.37 -2.74
C THR A 29 -14.81 22.80 -2.57
N LEU A 30 -13.80 23.41 -3.20
CA LEU A 30 -12.41 22.94 -3.13
C LEU A 30 -11.72 23.23 -1.79
N LEU A 31 -12.34 24.02 -0.89
CA LEU A 31 -11.95 24.08 0.52
C LEU A 31 -12.08 22.71 1.21
N ARG A 32 -13.00 21.84 0.74
CA ARG A 32 -13.10 20.44 1.21
C ARG A 32 -12.18 19.48 0.45
N HIS A 33 -11.30 20.00 -0.40
CA HIS A 33 -10.27 19.26 -1.14
C HIS A 33 -10.85 18.35 -2.24
N MET A 34 -10.03 18.08 -3.25
CA MET A 34 -10.39 17.21 -4.39
C MET A 34 -9.43 16.05 -4.58
N MET A 35 -9.97 14.85 -4.77
CA MET A 35 -9.23 13.62 -5.05
C MET A 35 -9.56 13.13 -6.47
N ALA A 36 -8.55 12.95 -7.31
CA ALA A 36 -8.67 12.41 -8.66
C ALA A 36 -8.03 11.01 -8.74
N LEU A 37 -8.84 10.00 -9.05
CA LEU A 37 -8.42 8.60 -9.12
C LEU A 37 -8.54 8.06 -10.54
N GLY A 38 -7.61 7.21 -10.95
CA GLY A 38 -7.76 6.46 -12.20
C GLY A 38 -6.45 5.89 -12.70
N SER A 39 -6.53 4.69 -13.28
CA SER A 39 -5.37 4.00 -13.89
C SER A 39 -4.64 4.86 -14.94
N SER A 40 -3.41 4.49 -15.26
CA SER A 40 -2.59 5.17 -16.28
C SER A 40 -3.37 5.36 -17.59
N GLY A 41 -3.29 6.57 -18.17
CA GLY A 41 -4.04 6.95 -19.37
C GLY A 41 -5.54 7.25 -19.16
N SER A 42 -6.07 7.19 -17.93
CA SER A 42 -7.47 7.58 -17.63
C SER A 42 -7.77 9.07 -17.84
N GLY A 43 -6.75 9.92 -17.98
CA GLY A 43 -6.89 11.38 -18.07
C GLY A 43 -6.86 12.10 -16.72
N LYS A 44 -6.63 11.39 -15.62
CA LYS A 44 -6.47 11.92 -14.23
C LYS A 44 -5.70 13.25 -14.18
N THR A 45 -4.49 13.25 -14.73
CA THR A 45 -3.59 14.42 -14.72
C THR A 45 -4.11 15.57 -15.60
N VAL A 46 -4.83 15.27 -16.68
CA VAL A 46 -5.52 16.31 -17.49
C VAL A 46 -6.61 16.98 -16.66
N LEU A 47 -7.42 16.22 -15.92
CA LEU A 47 -8.46 16.80 -15.05
C LEU A 47 -7.86 17.69 -13.96
N CYS A 48 -6.79 17.24 -13.28
CA CYS A 48 -6.13 18.07 -12.27
C CYS A 48 -5.52 19.33 -12.86
N LYS A 49 -4.95 19.26 -14.08
CA LYS A 49 -4.49 20.44 -14.81
C LYS A 49 -5.64 21.38 -15.17
N VAL A 50 -6.80 20.88 -15.62
CA VAL A 50 -8.01 21.69 -15.84
C VAL A 50 -8.42 22.45 -14.57
N VAL A 51 -8.46 21.78 -13.41
CA VAL A 51 -8.77 22.43 -12.12
C VAL A 51 -7.70 23.47 -11.73
N THR A 52 -6.43 23.17 -11.99
CA THR A 52 -5.30 24.09 -11.78
C THR A 52 -5.41 25.35 -12.65
N GLU A 53 -5.74 25.19 -13.94
CA GLU A 53 -5.97 26.29 -14.87
C GLU A 53 -7.12 27.19 -14.39
N GLU A 54 -8.25 26.62 -13.97
CA GLU A 54 -9.40 27.39 -13.49
C GLU A 54 -9.10 28.16 -12.19
N MET A 55 -8.39 27.55 -11.22
CA MET A 55 -7.94 28.25 -10.01
C MET A 55 -7.11 29.50 -10.38
N VAL A 56 -6.10 29.31 -11.23
CA VAL A 56 -5.16 30.36 -11.63
C VAL A 56 -5.85 31.44 -12.48
N ARG A 57 -6.79 31.07 -13.36
CA ARG A 57 -7.63 31.98 -14.16
C ARG A 57 -8.51 32.90 -13.28
N HIS A 58 -8.86 32.45 -12.08
CA HIS A 58 -9.66 33.20 -11.11
C HIS A 58 -8.84 33.89 -10.01
N GLY A 59 -7.51 33.92 -10.11
CA GLY A 59 -6.66 34.66 -9.15
C GLY A 59 -6.14 33.84 -7.97
N ILE A 60 -6.42 32.54 -7.91
CA ILE A 60 -5.96 31.66 -6.83
C ILE A 60 -4.60 31.05 -7.23
N PRO A 61 -3.49 31.42 -6.57
CA PRO A 61 -2.17 30.86 -6.87
C PRO A 61 -2.10 29.36 -6.53
N ALA A 62 -1.24 28.65 -7.26
CA ALA A 62 -1.12 27.20 -7.13
C ALA A 62 0.34 26.75 -6.92
N ILE A 63 0.54 25.79 -6.02
CA ILE A 63 1.78 25.05 -5.83
C ILE A 63 1.52 23.60 -6.27
N CYS A 64 2.18 23.16 -7.32
CA CYS A 64 2.00 21.86 -7.95
C CYS A 64 3.27 21.01 -7.81
N ILE A 65 3.22 19.93 -7.04
CA ILE A 65 4.30 18.97 -6.87
C ILE A 65 4.25 17.96 -8.02
N ASP A 66 5.34 17.90 -8.78
CA ASP A 66 5.47 17.07 -9.98
C ASP A 66 6.54 15.98 -9.77
N PRO A 67 6.17 14.81 -9.23
CA PRO A 67 7.12 13.72 -9.00
C PRO A 67 7.41 12.85 -10.23
N GLN A 68 6.72 13.11 -11.37
CA GLN A 68 6.82 12.29 -12.60
C GLN A 68 7.26 13.09 -13.83
N GLY A 69 7.04 14.41 -13.88
CA GLY A 69 7.42 15.30 -14.98
C GLY A 69 6.29 15.65 -15.95
N ASP A 70 5.05 15.33 -15.58
CA ASP A 70 3.88 15.56 -16.41
C ASP A 70 3.23 16.92 -16.17
N LEU A 71 3.51 17.60 -15.05
CA LEU A 71 2.90 18.90 -14.73
C LEU A 71 3.64 20.08 -15.36
N CYS A 72 4.95 19.97 -15.59
CA CYS A 72 5.78 21.06 -16.14
C CYS A 72 5.26 21.67 -17.45
N SER A 73 4.54 20.92 -18.29
CA SER A 73 3.88 21.46 -19.48
C SER A 73 2.70 22.42 -19.21
N LEU A 74 2.28 22.61 -17.95
CA LEU A 74 1.45 23.74 -17.54
C LEU A 74 2.14 25.10 -17.79
N ALA A 75 3.48 25.14 -17.84
CA ALA A 75 4.22 26.35 -18.22
C ALA A 75 4.13 26.67 -19.72
N LEU A 76 3.59 25.77 -20.55
CA LEU A 76 3.53 25.91 -22.00
C LEU A 76 2.13 26.35 -22.46
N HIS A 77 2.04 27.57 -22.97
CA HIS A 77 0.85 28.08 -23.66
C HIS A 77 0.44 27.17 -24.82
N ALA A 78 -0.85 26.84 -24.95
CA ALA A 78 -1.37 26.37 -26.23
C ALA A 78 -1.46 27.56 -27.21
N ASP A 79 -0.87 27.41 -28.37
CA ASP A 79 -0.60 28.44 -29.38
C ASP A 79 -1.31 28.18 -30.72
N ASP A 80 -2.15 27.15 -30.78
CA ASP A 80 -2.94 26.75 -31.96
C ASP A 80 -4.45 26.86 -31.68
N PRO A 81 -5.10 27.97 -32.09
CA PRO A 81 -6.55 28.16 -31.95
C PRO A 81 -7.40 27.15 -32.71
N GLU A 82 -6.93 26.62 -33.85
CA GLU A 82 -7.67 25.62 -34.63
C GLU A 82 -7.67 24.27 -33.90
N PHE A 83 -6.53 23.89 -33.33
CA PHE A 83 -6.43 22.72 -32.45
C PHE A 83 -7.32 22.87 -31.20
N LEU A 84 -7.26 24.01 -30.49
CA LEU A 84 -8.11 24.26 -29.32
C LEU A 84 -9.60 24.15 -29.67
N ALA A 85 -10.04 24.80 -30.75
CA ALA A 85 -11.41 24.70 -31.24
C ALA A 85 -11.79 23.25 -31.61
N SER A 86 -10.89 22.49 -32.23
CA SER A 86 -11.10 21.06 -32.53
C SER A 86 -11.28 20.18 -31.29
N LYS A 87 -10.81 20.64 -30.12
CA LYS A 87 -10.98 19.99 -28.81
C LYS A 87 -12.17 20.53 -28.01
N GLY A 88 -12.94 21.47 -28.57
CA GLY A 88 -14.06 22.10 -27.87
C GLY A 88 -13.63 23.10 -26.79
N VAL A 89 -12.41 23.63 -26.88
CA VAL A 89 -11.93 24.72 -26.02
C VAL A 89 -12.10 26.04 -26.77
N ASP A 90 -12.70 27.03 -26.11
CA ASP A 90 -12.80 28.39 -26.64
C ASP A 90 -11.40 29.04 -26.64
N PRO A 91 -10.83 29.42 -27.81
CA PRO A 91 -9.55 30.10 -27.87
C PRO A 91 -9.53 31.42 -27.08
N ALA A 92 -10.68 32.11 -26.90
CA ALA A 92 -10.75 33.34 -26.12
C ALA A 92 -10.50 33.08 -24.62
N LEU A 93 -10.94 31.94 -24.08
CA LEU A 93 -10.65 31.54 -22.69
C LEU A 93 -9.19 31.13 -22.51
N ALA A 94 -8.59 30.46 -23.51
CA ALA A 94 -7.17 30.16 -23.51
C ALA A 94 -6.32 31.44 -23.56
N ASP A 95 -6.70 32.41 -24.39
CA ASP A 95 -6.09 33.74 -24.46
C ASP A 95 -6.22 34.52 -23.14
N GLU A 96 -7.39 34.46 -22.48
CA GLU A 96 -7.60 35.06 -21.16
C GLU A 96 -6.67 34.44 -20.12
N PHE A 97 -6.62 33.09 -20.07
CA PHE A 97 -5.72 32.36 -19.20
C PHE A 97 -4.26 32.76 -19.45
N ASN A 98 -3.79 32.71 -20.70
CA ASN A 98 -2.43 33.05 -21.12
C ASN A 98 -1.97 34.45 -20.69
N ARG A 99 -2.90 35.42 -20.63
CA ARG A 99 -2.61 36.78 -20.12
C ARG A 99 -2.53 36.84 -18.60
N LYS A 100 -3.27 35.98 -17.90
CA LYS A 100 -3.42 35.98 -16.43
C LYS A 100 -2.40 35.15 -15.67
N PHE A 101 -1.77 34.11 -16.23
CA PHE A 101 -0.87 33.24 -15.43
C PHE A 101 0.63 33.60 -15.52
N ASP A 102 1.30 33.38 -14.39
CA ASP A 102 2.74 33.52 -14.16
C ASP A 102 3.32 32.13 -13.81
N PRO A 103 3.74 31.32 -14.79
CA PRO A 103 4.29 29.99 -14.55
C PRO A 103 5.76 30.05 -14.11
N VAL A 104 6.08 29.33 -13.04
CA VAL A 104 7.46 29.20 -12.56
C VAL A 104 7.77 27.74 -12.27
N ILE A 105 8.81 27.20 -12.90
CA ILE A 105 9.32 25.85 -12.61
C ILE A 105 10.44 25.94 -11.58
N PHE A 106 10.25 25.29 -10.44
CA PHE A 106 11.22 25.14 -9.37
C PHE A 106 11.82 23.73 -9.37
N THR A 107 13.12 23.62 -9.14
CA THR A 107 13.86 22.36 -9.12
C THR A 107 14.71 22.24 -7.86
N PRO A 108 14.36 21.38 -6.89
CA PRO A 108 15.22 21.18 -5.73
C PRO A 108 16.53 20.51 -6.13
N ALA A 109 17.63 20.91 -5.48
CA ALA A 109 18.99 20.40 -5.72
C ALA A 109 19.48 20.50 -7.19
N SER A 110 18.96 21.43 -7.98
CA SER A 110 19.33 21.61 -9.39
C SER A 110 18.96 23.00 -9.92
N ARG A 111 19.67 23.47 -10.96
CA ARG A 111 19.43 24.75 -11.65
C ARG A 111 18.71 24.62 -13.00
N LYS A 112 18.10 23.46 -13.27
CA LYS A 112 17.33 23.24 -14.52
C LYS A 112 16.06 24.08 -14.56
N GLY A 113 15.46 24.33 -13.40
CA GLY A 113 14.53 25.43 -13.13
C GLY A 113 15.11 26.36 -12.08
N ILE A 114 14.24 27.10 -11.38
CA ILE A 114 14.66 27.91 -10.23
C ILE A 114 15.00 26.96 -9.06
N ALA A 115 16.26 26.98 -8.64
CA ALA A 115 16.74 26.10 -7.57
C ALA A 115 16.06 26.41 -6.22
N LEU A 116 15.63 25.36 -5.50
CA LEU A 116 15.12 25.46 -4.13
C LEU A 116 15.97 24.64 -3.14
N SER A 117 16.32 25.28 -2.03
CA SER A 117 16.90 24.66 -0.84
C SER A 117 15.81 24.34 0.16
N ALA A 118 15.81 23.10 0.67
CA ALA A 118 15.02 22.65 1.81
C ALA A 118 15.84 22.58 3.11
N ASP A 119 16.76 23.53 3.33
CA ASP A 119 17.45 23.63 4.63
C ASP A 119 16.46 23.87 5.79
N PRO A 120 16.41 22.99 6.79
CA PRO A 120 15.60 23.19 7.99
C PRO A 120 15.88 24.52 8.70
N MET A 121 17.13 25.00 8.67
CA MET A 121 17.59 26.21 9.36
C MET A 121 17.21 27.52 8.67
N ALA A 122 16.72 27.47 7.42
CA ALA A 122 16.38 28.65 6.64
C ALA A 122 15.06 29.31 7.12
N ILE A 123 15.01 29.76 8.36
CA ILE A 123 13.88 30.43 9.01
C ILE A 123 14.43 31.39 10.08
N ASP A 124 13.97 32.66 10.05
CA ASP A 124 14.24 33.55 11.17
C ASP A 124 13.37 33.14 12.36
N VAL A 125 14.00 32.48 13.34
CA VAL A 125 13.37 32.07 14.61
C VAL A 125 13.21 33.23 15.59
N ASP A 126 14.01 34.28 15.47
CA ASP A 126 14.03 35.42 16.39
C ASP A 126 12.94 36.44 16.04
N ALA A 127 12.54 36.53 14.77
CA ALA A 127 11.34 37.24 14.32
C ALA A 127 10.02 36.58 14.78
N LEU A 128 10.04 35.36 15.34
CA LEU A 128 8.84 34.65 15.79
C LEU A 128 8.47 34.98 17.23
N ALA A 129 7.17 35.10 17.50
CA ALA A 129 6.62 35.15 18.85
C ALA A 129 7.05 33.93 19.68
N THR A 130 7.23 34.11 21.00
CA THR A 130 7.85 33.13 21.91
C THR A 130 7.29 31.71 21.79
N ARG A 131 5.96 31.55 21.70
CA ARG A 131 5.32 30.24 21.58
C ARG A 131 5.63 29.58 20.24
N ASP A 132 5.53 30.35 19.16
CA ASP A 132 5.67 29.84 17.80
C ASP A 132 7.17 29.58 17.47
N ARG A 133 8.08 30.30 18.12
CA ARG A 133 9.53 30.02 18.15
C ARG A 133 9.85 28.65 18.71
N VAL A 134 9.23 28.27 19.84
CA VAL A 134 9.41 26.93 20.44
C VAL A 134 8.95 25.85 19.46
N TYR A 135 7.74 26.00 18.88
CA TYR A 135 7.24 25.04 17.89
C TYR A 135 8.14 24.96 16.64
N ALA A 136 8.66 26.09 16.14
CA ALA A 136 9.59 26.11 15.02
C ALA A 136 10.87 25.33 15.33
N ILE A 137 11.51 25.59 16.47
CA ILE A 137 12.74 24.87 16.89
C ILE A 137 12.49 23.36 17.03
N THR A 138 11.37 22.95 17.63
CA THR A 138 11.01 21.52 17.74
C THR A 138 10.74 20.88 16.36
N SER A 139 10.11 21.60 15.43
CA SER A 139 9.89 21.12 14.05
C SER A 139 11.22 20.93 13.31
N ILE A 140 12.15 21.89 13.43
CA ILE A 140 13.50 21.79 12.87
C ILE A 140 14.23 20.56 13.42
N ALA A 141 14.22 20.37 14.75
CA ALA A 141 14.83 19.19 15.39
C ALA A 141 14.20 17.88 14.87
N THR A 142 12.88 17.84 14.71
CA THR A 142 12.14 16.67 14.24
C THR A 142 12.42 16.36 12.76
N MET A 143 12.45 17.38 11.88
CA MET A 143 12.84 17.25 10.48
C MET A 143 14.27 16.70 10.35
N VAL A 144 15.24 17.26 11.09
CA VAL A 144 16.63 16.80 11.03
C VAL A 144 16.76 15.36 11.54
N VAL A 145 16.10 14.97 12.64
CA VAL A 145 16.15 13.58 13.14
C VAL A 145 15.49 12.59 12.17
N SER A 146 14.37 12.98 11.54
CA SER A 146 13.71 12.18 10.51
C SER A 146 14.60 11.98 9.28
N LEU A 147 15.27 13.04 8.82
CA LEU A 147 16.24 13.03 7.71
C LEU A 147 17.45 12.11 7.96
N LEU A 148 17.82 11.89 9.23
CA LEU A 148 18.85 10.93 9.64
C LEU A 148 18.38 9.46 9.71
N GLY A 149 17.11 9.21 9.36
CA GLY A 149 16.49 7.89 9.29
C GLY A 149 16.20 7.26 10.66
N TYR A 150 15.93 8.07 11.68
CA TYR A 150 15.50 7.59 12.99
C TYR A 150 13.96 7.53 13.08
N ASP A 151 13.44 6.48 13.72
CA ASP A 151 12.01 6.41 14.07
C ASP A 151 11.71 7.40 15.20
N LEU A 152 10.92 8.42 14.89
CA LEU A 152 10.53 9.47 15.83
C LEU A 152 9.69 8.94 17.01
N ASP A 153 9.00 7.81 16.82
CA ASP A 153 8.22 7.16 17.89
C ASP A 153 9.08 6.26 18.80
N GLY A 154 10.37 6.04 18.47
CA GLY A 154 11.30 5.22 19.24
C GLY A 154 12.18 6.03 20.19
N ASP A 155 12.64 5.39 21.28
CA ASP A 155 13.45 6.03 22.33
C ASP A 155 14.66 6.83 21.80
N ASP A 156 15.35 6.30 20.78
CA ASP A 156 16.51 6.96 20.18
C ASP A 156 16.14 8.17 19.33
N GLY A 157 15.00 8.13 18.62
CA GLY A 157 14.49 9.26 17.84
C GLY A 157 13.99 10.37 18.75
N ALA A 158 13.13 10.04 19.72
CA ALA A 158 12.63 10.99 20.72
C ALA A 158 13.78 11.62 21.53
N GLY A 159 14.78 10.82 21.94
CA GLY A 159 15.98 11.31 22.60
C GLY A 159 16.80 12.27 21.73
N LEU A 160 17.00 11.97 20.44
CA LEU A 160 17.69 12.88 19.51
C LEU A 160 16.91 14.17 19.26
N VAL A 161 15.58 14.12 19.15
CA VAL A 161 14.76 15.33 19.00
C VAL A 161 14.93 16.24 20.21
N ALA A 162 14.88 15.69 21.43
CA ALA A 162 15.12 16.46 22.65
C ALA A 162 16.53 17.07 22.72
N VAL A 163 17.57 16.34 22.27
CA VAL A 163 18.94 16.86 22.20
C VAL A 163 19.07 17.99 21.18
N PHE A 164 18.52 17.82 19.97
CA PHE A 164 18.62 18.81 18.90
C PHE A 164 17.79 20.07 19.18
N ASP A 165 16.57 19.92 19.71
CA ASP A 165 15.72 21.03 20.17
C ASP A 165 16.43 21.85 21.25
N LYS A 166 17.00 21.17 22.25
CA LYS A 166 17.77 21.80 23.33
C LYS A 166 19.01 22.52 22.81
N ALA A 167 19.74 21.90 21.90
CA ALA A 167 20.94 22.45 21.26
C ALA A 167 20.61 23.73 20.47
N LEU A 168 19.56 23.70 19.64
CA LEU A 168 19.07 24.85 18.89
C LEU A 168 18.55 25.96 19.81
N THR A 169 17.81 25.61 20.87
CA THR A 169 17.35 26.58 21.89
C THR A 169 18.50 27.25 22.63
N GLN A 170 19.60 26.54 22.90
CA GLN A 170 20.81 27.13 23.52
C GLN A 170 21.51 28.10 22.57
N GLN A 171 21.60 27.78 21.28
CA GLN A 171 22.18 28.65 20.26
C GLN A 171 21.32 29.91 20.03
N GLN A 172 20.00 29.75 19.90
CA GLN A 172 19.04 30.86 19.81
C GLN A 172 19.18 31.82 21.00
N LYS A 173 19.21 31.31 22.24
CA LYS A 173 19.36 32.16 23.45
C LYS A 173 20.71 32.88 23.57
N ARG A 174 21.72 32.48 22.79
CA ARG A 174 23.02 33.16 22.69
C ARG A 174 23.09 34.18 21.55
N GLY A 175 22.05 34.27 20.70
CA GLY A 175 22.08 35.06 19.46
C GLY A 175 22.98 34.45 18.39
N ASP A 176 23.23 33.14 18.45
CA ASP A 176 24.13 32.38 17.58
C ASP A 176 23.38 31.22 16.90
N PHE A 177 22.12 31.46 16.50
CA PHE A 177 21.31 30.44 15.84
C PHE A 177 21.97 30.02 14.52
N PRO A 178 22.08 28.70 14.20
CA PRO A 178 22.76 28.25 13.00
C PRO A 178 22.13 28.82 11.72
N ALA A 179 22.95 29.45 10.87
CA ALA A 179 22.48 30.03 9.62
C ALA A 179 22.09 28.98 8.56
N ASP A 180 22.70 27.78 8.62
CA ASP A 180 22.45 26.65 7.73
C ASP A 180 22.71 25.31 8.45
N LEU A 181 22.37 24.20 7.78
CA LEU A 181 22.56 22.85 8.31
C LEU A 181 24.05 22.52 8.53
N GLU A 182 24.97 23.09 7.74
CA GLU A 182 26.43 22.91 7.90
C GLU A 182 26.90 23.52 9.22
N ALA A 183 26.46 24.74 9.56
CA ALA A 183 26.75 25.41 10.82
C ALA A 183 26.20 24.63 12.03
N PHE A 184 24.97 24.12 11.95
CA PHE A 184 24.40 23.30 13.03
C PHE A 184 25.18 21.99 13.22
N THR A 185 25.55 21.34 12.11
CA THR A 185 26.39 20.13 12.12
C THR A 185 27.73 20.39 12.77
N LYS A 186 28.38 21.51 12.40
CA LYS A 186 29.66 21.93 12.95
C LYS A 186 29.57 22.21 14.45
N TYR A 187 28.51 22.87 14.92
CA TYR A 187 28.25 23.06 16.35
C TYR A 187 28.15 21.72 17.09
N LEU A 188 27.29 20.80 16.61
CA LEU A 188 27.07 19.49 17.22
C LEU A 188 28.33 18.60 17.25
N LEU A 189 29.26 18.76 16.31
CA LEU A 189 30.54 18.05 16.29
C LEU A 189 31.57 18.61 17.29
N HIS A 190 31.39 19.85 17.77
CA HIS A 190 32.33 20.54 18.67
C HIS A 190 31.74 20.83 20.06
N LEU A 191 30.71 20.09 20.47
CA LEU A 191 30.13 20.18 21.81
C LEU A 191 31.19 19.93 22.90
N ASP A 192 31.24 20.82 23.89
CA ASP A 192 32.10 20.70 25.05
C ASP A 192 31.62 19.59 26.02
N ASP A 193 32.49 19.19 26.95
CA ASP A 193 32.20 18.10 27.89
C ASP A 193 30.98 18.41 28.77
N ALA A 194 30.75 19.69 29.10
CA ALA A 194 29.58 20.13 29.87
C ALA A 194 28.27 19.94 29.09
N SER A 195 28.25 20.30 27.80
CA SER A 195 27.10 20.08 26.92
C SER A 195 26.85 18.58 26.70
N LYS A 196 27.91 17.78 26.56
CA LYS A 196 27.81 16.31 26.48
C LYS A 196 27.22 15.70 27.76
N GLU A 197 27.60 16.18 28.93
CA GLU A 197 27.02 15.76 30.22
C GLU A 197 25.56 16.23 30.40
N GLU A 198 25.21 17.43 29.93
CA GLU A 198 23.80 17.86 29.93
C GLU A 198 22.95 16.98 29.01
N PHE A 199 23.43 16.72 27.78
CA PHE A 199 22.69 15.95 26.80
C PHE A 199 22.62 14.45 27.11
N SER A 200 23.56 13.90 27.88
CA SER A 200 23.52 12.51 28.33
C SER A 200 22.29 12.15 29.18
N ARG A 201 21.56 13.16 29.66
CA ARG A 201 20.27 13.01 30.36
C ARG A 201 19.12 12.61 29.43
N TYR A 202 19.23 12.90 28.14
CA TYR A 202 18.21 12.62 27.12
C TYR A 202 18.57 11.41 26.27
N LEU A 203 19.87 11.21 25.95
CA LEU A 203 20.34 10.09 25.14
C LEU A 203 21.81 9.76 25.41
N ASP A 204 22.21 8.49 25.26
CA ASP A 204 23.62 8.06 25.37
C ASP A 204 24.54 8.84 24.41
N VAL A 205 25.66 9.35 24.93
CA VAL A 205 26.58 10.23 24.20
C VAL A 205 27.10 9.59 22.91
N LYS A 206 27.31 8.26 22.85
CA LYS A 206 27.76 7.58 21.63
C LYS A 206 26.69 7.56 20.55
N LYS A 207 25.40 7.53 20.94
CA LYS A 207 24.28 7.64 20.00
C LYS A 207 24.16 9.05 19.45
N ILE A 208 24.37 10.07 20.30
CA ILE A 208 24.46 11.48 19.87
C ILE A 208 25.63 11.65 18.89
N GLU A 209 26.83 11.21 19.25
CA GLU A 209 28.01 11.28 18.37
C GLU A 209 27.80 10.53 17.05
N HIS A 210 27.12 9.37 17.07
CA HIS A 210 26.75 8.65 15.85
C HIS A 210 25.74 9.42 14.98
N ALA A 211 24.76 10.09 15.58
CA ALA A 211 23.82 10.95 14.86
C ALA A 211 24.53 12.17 14.25
N CYS A 212 25.44 12.82 14.97
CA CYS A 212 26.28 13.90 14.44
C CYS A 212 27.16 13.42 13.27
N GLN A 213 27.70 12.20 13.35
CA GLN A 213 28.45 11.58 12.24
C GLN A 213 27.57 11.22 11.03
N LYS A 214 26.28 10.89 11.23
CA LYS A 214 25.32 10.73 10.12
C LYS A 214 24.98 12.09 9.50
N LEU A 215 24.77 13.11 10.33
CA LEU A 215 24.45 14.48 9.91
C LEU A 215 25.57 15.07 9.04
N ALA A 216 26.82 14.90 9.44
CA ALA A 216 28.00 15.25 8.64
C ALA A 216 28.12 14.51 7.29
N ARG A 217 27.34 13.45 7.03
CA ARG A 217 27.27 12.79 5.71
C ARG A 217 26.22 13.38 4.79
N LEU A 218 25.31 14.21 5.29
CA LEU A 218 24.33 14.93 4.46
C LEU A 218 24.99 16.08 3.70
N ASP A 219 26.07 16.63 4.27
CA ASP A 219 26.89 17.69 3.70
C ASP A 219 27.94 17.21 2.65
N VAL A 220 27.89 15.93 2.24
CA VAL A 220 28.81 15.41 1.21
C VAL A 220 28.08 14.79 0.02
N GLY A 221 28.66 14.98 -1.17
CA GLY A 221 28.12 14.48 -2.42
C GLY A 221 26.86 15.22 -2.88
N ALA A 222 26.04 14.57 -3.71
CA ALA A 222 24.88 15.19 -4.33
C ALA A 222 23.80 15.64 -3.33
N ARG A 223 23.74 15.05 -2.12
CA ARG A 223 22.72 15.39 -1.13
C ARG A 223 22.90 16.79 -0.54
N ARG A 224 24.14 17.34 -0.53
CA ARG A 224 24.43 18.72 -0.10
C ARG A 224 23.62 19.76 -0.89
N LEU A 225 23.37 19.51 -2.17
CA LEU A 225 22.62 20.43 -3.05
C LEU A 225 21.18 20.65 -2.56
N LEU A 226 20.58 19.69 -1.84
CA LEU A 226 19.23 19.82 -1.29
C LEU A 226 19.11 20.91 -0.20
N PHE A 227 20.21 21.25 0.46
CA PHE A 227 20.26 22.20 1.58
C PHE A 227 21.00 23.50 1.23
N HIS A 228 21.99 23.45 0.33
CA HIS A 228 22.85 24.61 0.05
C HIS A 228 22.68 25.23 -1.34
N GLU A 229 21.83 24.68 -2.21
CA GLU A 229 21.61 25.23 -3.56
C GLU A 229 20.22 25.83 -3.73
N GLY A 230 20.19 27.08 -4.20
CA GLY A 230 18.97 27.79 -4.57
C GLY A 230 18.40 28.67 -3.47
N LEU A 231 17.17 29.11 -3.70
CA LEU A 231 16.43 29.98 -2.80
C LEU A 231 15.91 29.17 -1.61
N ALA A 232 15.84 29.79 -0.43
CA ALA A 232 15.20 29.19 0.72
C ALA A 232 13.73 28.85 0.40
N LEU A 233 13.29 27.67 0.87
CA LEU A 233 11.91 27.21 0.70
C LEU A 233 10.93 28.11 1.49
N ASP A 234 10.35 29.06 0.78
CA ASP A 234 9.39 30.02 1.29
C ASP A 234 8.03 29.92 0.59
N THR A 235 6.95 30.12 1.34
CA THR A 235 5.59 29.95 0.81
C THR A 235 5.11 31.19 0.06
N ASP A 236 5.51 32.40 0.45
CA ASP A 236 5.13 33.61 -0.28
C ASP A 236 5.85 33.66 -1.64
N LEU A 237 7.13 33.29 -1.71
CA LEU A 237 7.86 33.00 -2.96
C LEU A 237 7.08 32.02 -3.87
N LEU A 238 6.64 30.88 -3.33
CA LEU A 238 5.89 29.88 -4.08
C LEU A 238 4.47 30.33 -4.47
N LEU A 239 3.89 31.32 -3.80
CA LEU A 239 2.56 31.87 -4.13
C LEU A 239 2.63 33.18 -4.94
N GLY A 240 3.84 33.68 -5.26
CA GLY A 240 4.02 34.94 -5.97
C GLY A 240 3.66 36.17 -5.12
N ARG A 241 3.81 36.06 -3.80
CA ARG A 241 3.51 37.09 -2.80
C ARG A 241 4.80 37.64 -2.21
N GLY A 242 4.79 38.90 -1.77
CA GLY A 242 5.96 39.57 -1.22
C GLY A 242 6.90 40.17 -2.27
N GLU A 243 7.74 41.11 -1.83
CA GLU A 243 8.54 41.99 -2.69
C GLU A 243 9.58 41.25 -3.57
N HIS A 244 10.08 40.11 -3.11
CA HIS A 244 11.15 39.35 -3.77
C HIS A 244 10.68 38.10 -4.54
N ALA A 245 9.37 37.84 -4.62
CA ALA A 245 8.84 36.63 -5.29
C ALA A 245 8.87 36.69 -6.83
N GLY A 246 9.31 37.80 -7.42
CA GLY A 246 9.45 37.97 -8.88
C GLY A 246 8.14 37.86 -9.66
N ALA A 247 6.99 38.09 -9.02
CA ALA A 247 5.67 37.89 -9.62
C ALA A 247 5.38 38.90 -10.74
N LEU A 248 4.88 38.40 -11.87
CA LEU A 248 4.49 39.26 -13.00
C LEU A 248 3.28 40.13 -12.60
N PRO A 249 3.35 41.47 -12.73
CA PRO A 249 2.27 42.36 -12.27
C PRO A 249 0.91 42.04 -12.91
N GLY A 250 -0.12 41.90 -12.06
CA GLY A 250 -1.48 41.58 -12.49
C GLY A 250 -1.69 40.13 -12.92
N LYS A 251 -0.72 39.24 -12.67
CA LYS A 251 -0.82 37.80 -12.96
C LYS A 251 -0.88 36.94 -11.70
N THR A 252 -1.47 35.75 -11.84
CA THR A 252 -1.60 34.72 -10.82
C THR A 252 -0.45 33.71 -10.92
N ARG A 253 0.26 33.45 -9.82
CA ARG A 253 1.38 32.48 -9.77
C ARG A 253 0.91 31.03 -9.95
N LEU A 254 1.59 30.31 -10.83
CA LEU A 254 1.52 28.85 -10.98
C LEU A 254 2.92 28.26 -10.78
N SER A 255 3.21 27.83 -9.56
CA SER A 255 4.50 27.25 -9.17
C SER A 255 4.49 25.75 -9.36
N ILE A 256 5.40 25.22 -10.17
CA ILE A 256 5.54 23.79 -10.45
C ILE A 256 6.86 23.31 -9.86
N VAL A 257 6.81 22.41 -8.88
CA VAL A 257 7.98 21.85 -8.20
C VAL A 257 8.31 20.50 -8.82
N TYR A 258 9.30 20.47 -9.70
CA TYR A 258 9.74 19.28 -10.43
C TYR A 258 10.71 18.44 -9.60
N LEU A 259 10.26 17.31 -9.05
CA LEU A 259 11.06 16.53 -8.10
C LEU A 259 12.01 15.51 -8.75
N ASN A 260 11.98 15.31 -10.07
CA ASN A 260 12.82 14.33 -10.76
C ASN A 260 14.33 14.65 -10.74
N THR A 261 14.70 15.88 -10.35
CA THR A 261 16.10 16.24 -10.04
C THR A 261 16.63 15.57 -8.76
N LEU A 262 15.74 15.02 -7.92
CA LEU A 262 16.10 14.29 -6.71
C LEU A 262 16.31 12.80 -6.98
N ASN A 263 17.51 12.32 -6.64
CA ASN A 263 17.98 10.97 -6.96
C ASN A 263 17.28 9.84 -6.16
N SER A 264 16.68 10.16 -5.01
CA SER A 264 16.05 9.15 -4.14
C SER A 264 14.64 9.53 -3.73
N GLN A 265 13.82 8.51 -3.49
CA GLN A 265 12.44 8.68 -3.03
C GLN A 265 12.39 9.25 -1.60
N GLU A 266 13.39 8.98 -0.76
CA GLU A 266 13.54 9.60 0.57
C GLU A 266 13.78 11.12 0.47
N ASP A 267 14.61 11.57 -0.49
CA ASP A 267 14.85 13.00 -0.72
C ASP A 267 13.60 13.71 -1.23
N LYS A 268 12.83 13.06 -2.13
CA LYS A 268 11.51 13.56 -2.58
C LYS A 268 10.56 13.72 -1.39
N GLU A 269 10.51 12.74 -0.49
CA GLU A 269 9.65 12.78 0.71
C GLU A 269 10.08 13.82 1.73
N PHE A 270 11.39 13.97 1.96
CA PHE A 270 11.91 15.01 2.83
C PHE A 270 11.59 16.41 2.28
N PHE A 271 11.81 16.64 0.98
CA PHE A 271 11.50 17.93 0.36
C PHE A 271 10.01 18.27 0.47
N VAL A 272 9.12 17.30 0.20
CA VAL A 272 7.67 17.49 0.37
C VAL A 272 7.30 17.71 1.84
N ALA A 273 7.98 17.07 2.81
CA ALA A 273 7.76 17.32 4.23
C ALA A 273 8.08 18.77 4.60
N ALA A 274 9.28 19.25 4.24
CA ALA A 274 9.70 20.62 4.48
C ALA A 274 8.75 21.63 3.83
N LEU A 275 8.35 21.42 2.58
CA LEU A 275 7.42 22.31 1.87
C LEU A 275 6.05 22.38 2.56
N VAL A 276 5.50 21.23 2.96
CA VAL A 276 4.20 21.16 3.62
C VAL A 276 4.25 21.78 5.02
N GLU A 277 5.36 21.65 5.75
CA GLU A 277 5.55 22.36 7.03
C GLU A 277 5.61 23.89 6.84
N ARG A 278 6.29 24.39 5.80
CA ARG A 278 6.29 25.82 5.47
C ARG A 278 4.89 26.32 5.11
N LEU A 279 4.17 25.61 4.23
CA LEU A 279 2.80 25.93 3.84
C LEU A 279 1.84 25.90 5.05
N TYR A 280 1.99 24.91 5.93
CA TYR A 280 1.18 24.77 7.15
C TYR A 280 1.42 25.95 8.11
N ASN A 281 2.68 26.33 8.35
CA ASN A 281 2.99 27.48 9.20
C ASN A 281 2.55 28.81 8.57
N TRP A 282 2.66 28.93 7.25
CA TRP A 282 2.20 30.10 6.50
C TRP A 282 0.68 30.28 6.58
N MET A 283 -0.12 29.20 6.42
CA MET A 283 -1.58 29.30 6.47
C MET A 283 -2.11 29.63 7.87
N LEU A 284 -1.39 29.25 8.93
CA LEU A 284 -1.72 29.66 10.31
C LEU A 284 -1.56 31.18 10.52
N ARG A 285 -0.58 31.79 9.85
CA ARG A 285 -0.34 33.25 9.87
C ARG A 285 -1.26 34.03 8.93
N ASN A 286 -1.74 33.37 7.88
CA ASN A 286 -2.61 33.93 6.85
C ASN A 286 -3.98 33.20 6.84
N PRO A 287 -4.80 33.28 7.91
CA PRO A 287 -6.11 32.63 7.92
C PRO A 287 -7.05 33.26 6.88
N SER A 288 -7.75 32.40 6.12
CA SER A 288 -8.78 32.80 5.17
C SER A 288 -9.95 31.83 5.22
N ASN A 289 -11.18 32.36 5.12
CA ASN A 289 -12.39 31.56 4.93
C ASN A 289 -12.67 31.28 3.44
N GLU A 290 -12.02 32.01 2.54
CA GLU A 290 -12.13 31.87 1.08
C GLU A 290 -10.89 31.16 0.50
N PRO A 291 -11.01 30.45 -0.65
CA PRO A 291 -9.88 29.87 -1.36
C PRO A 291 -8.79 30.89 -1.69
N GLN A 292 -7.57 30.70 -1.17
CA GLN A 292 -6.45 31.61 -1.38
C GLN A 292 -5.19 30.96 -1.94
N ALA A 293 -5.09 29.63 -1.89
CA ALA A 293 -3.99 28.88 -2.49
C ALA A 293 -4.44 27.44 -2.81
N MET A 294 -3.98 26.89 -3.94
CA MET A 294 -4.08 25.47 -4.23
C MET A 294 -2.76 24.75 -3.93
N PHE A 295 -2.83 23.60 -3.26
CA PHE A 295 -1.72 22.68 -3.12
C PHE A 295 -2.03 21.37 -3.83
N TYR A 296 -1.34 21.09 -4.94
CA TYR A 296 -1.56 19.92 -5.79
C TYR A 296 -0.37 18.96 -5.71
N ILE A 297 -0.62 17.66 -5.50
CA ILE A 297 0.37 16.59 -5.75
C ILE A 297 -0.20 15.61 -6.79
N ASP A 298 0.50 15.44 -7.92
CA ASP A 298 0.24 14.28 -8.79
C ASP A 298 0.97 13.04 -8.27
N GLU A 299 0.37 11.87 -8.45
CA GLU A 299 0.81 10.59 -7.90
C GLU A 299 1.19 10.64 -6.39
N VAL A 300 0.24 10.95 -5.53
CA VAL A 300 0.42 11.11 -4.07
C VAL A 300 0.79 9.81 -3.32
N ALA A 301 0.61 8.62 -3.93
CA ALA A 301 0.73 7.33 -3.24
C ALA A 301 2.06 7.08 -2.51
N PRO A 302 3.26 7.38 -3.09
CA PRO A 302 4.53 7.19 -2.40
C PRO A 302 4.66 8.03 -1.11
N PHE A 303 4.01 9.19 -1.07
CA PHE A 303 4.09 10.17 0.02
C PHE A 303 3.12 9.90 1.17
N ILE A 304 2.06 9.10 0.95
CA ILE A 304 1.06 8.78 1.99
C ILE A 304 0.58 7.31 1.95
N PRO A 305 1.49 6.33 1.91
CA PRO A 305 1.14 4.90 1.84
C PRO A 305 0.46 4.41 3.13
N PRO A 306 -0.33 3.32 3.12
CA PRO A 306 -1.02 2.83 4.31
C PRO A 306 -0.08 2.39 5.43
N VAL A 307 0.95 1.61 5.09
CA VAL A 307 1.81 0.89 6.04
C VAL A 307 3.05 1.68 6.45
N ARG A 308 3.82 2.18 5.46
CA ARG A 308 5.07 2.93 5.71
C ARG A 308 4.76 4.33 6.27
N LYS A 309 5.70 4.88 7.04
CA LYS A 309 5.67 6.26 7.56
C LYS A 309 6.76 7.12 6.89
N PRO A 310 6.60 7.58 5.63
CA PRO A 310 7.50 8.57 5.06
C PRO A 310 7.46 9.89 5.83
N ALA A 311 8.55 10.67 5.78
CA ALA A 311 8.71 11.92 6.54
C ALA A 311 7.56 12.93 6.29
N CYS A 312 7.05 13.01 5.06
CA CYS A 312 5.94 13.91 4.70
C CYS A 312 4.55 13.44 5.17
N LYS A 313 4.35 12.16 5.53
CA LYS A 313 3.02 11.62 5.83
C LYS A 313 2.35 12.32 7.02
N PRO A 314 3.01 12.60 8.16
CA PRO A 314 2.42 13.37 9.26
C PRO A 314 2.00 14.79 8.84
N ALA A 315 2.89 15.52 8.15
CA ALA A 315 2.63 16.89 7.70
C ALA A 315 1.46 16.96 6.70
N LEU A 316 1.45 16.10 5.68
CA LEU A 316 0.32 15.97 4.73
C LEU A 316 -0.99 15.59 5.43
N SER A 317 -0.94 14.64 6.37
CA SER A 317 -2.11 14.21 7.15
C SER A 317 -2.65 15.30 8.08
N LEU A 318 -1.82 16.27 8.47
CA LEU A 318 -2.21 17.43 9.25
C LEU A 318 -2.80 18.53 8.36
N LEU A 319 -2.14 18.81 7.22
CA LEU A 319 -2.63 19.73 6.18
C LEU A 319 -4.05 19.35 5.76
N PHE A 320 -4.30 18.10 5.34
CA PHE A 320 -5.61 17.65 4.84
C PHE A 320 -6.74 17.73 5.89
N LYS A 321 -6.42 17.82 7.18
CA LYS A 321 -7.42 17.97 8.26
C LYS A 321 -7.73 19.43 8.60
N GLN A 322 -6.81 20.35 8.30
CA GLN A 322 -6.86 21.72 8.81
C GLN A 322 -6.92 22.78 7.72
N ALA A 323 -6.31 22.54 6.56
CA ALA A 323 -6.14 23.49 5.45
C ALA A 323 -7.45 24.17 5.01
N ARG A 324 -8.57 23.43 5.06
CA ARG A 324 -9.94 23.95 4.86
C ARG A 324 -10.25 25.25 5.63
N LYS A 325 -9.76 25.38 6.86
CA LYS A 325 -10.04 26.53 7.76
C LYS A 325 -9.19 27.76 7.43
N TYR A 326 -8.20 27.62 6.56
CA TYR A 326 -7.20 28.64 6.23
C TYR A 326 -7.14 28.89 4.71
N GLY A 327 -8.20 28.54 3.97
CA GLY A 327 -8.30 28.83 2.54
C GLY A 327 -7.35 28.04 1.63
N VAL A 328 -6.70 26.98 2.14
CA VAL A 328 -5.77 26.16 1.35
C VAL A 328 -6.49 24.93 0.79
N CYS A 329 -6.65 24.90 -0.53
CA CYS A 329 -7.35 23.86 -1.26
C CYS A 329 -6.38 22.75 -1.68
N CYS A 330 -6.47 21.56 -1.08
CA CYS A 330 -5.67 20.41 -1.50
C CYS A 330 -6.31 19.71 -2.71
N LEU A 331 -5.52 19.50 -3.77
CA LEU A 331 -5.84 18.65 -4.92
C LEU A 331 -4.88 17.47 -4.91
N MET A 332 -5.37 16.23 -4.90
CA MET A 332 -4.52 15.05 -4.86
C MET A 332 -4.91 14.08 -5.95
N ALA A 333 -3.93 13.40 -6.54
CA ALA A 333 -4.19 12.43 -7.58
C ALA A 333 -3.34 11.16 -7.41
N THR A 334 -3.88 10.00 -7.79
CA THR A 334 -3.15 8.72 -7.74
C THR A 334 -3.66 7.73 -8.79
N GLN A 335 -2.76 6.95 -9.37
CA GLN A 335 -3.10 5.82 -10.24
C GLN A 335 -3.50 4.59 -9.43
N ASN A 336 -2.95 4.43 -8.22
CA ASN A 336 -3.15 3.29 -7.34
C ASN A 336 -3.82 3.73 -6.01
N PRO A 337 -5.15 3.89 -5.95
CA PRO A 337 -5.83 4.24 -4.69
C PRO A 337 -5.61 3.20 -3.59
N ALA A 338 -5.38 1.93 -3.95
CA ALA A 338 -4.99 0.88 -3.00
C ALA A 338 -3.79 1.29 -2.13
N ASP A 339 -2.81 1.95 -2.74
CA ASP A 339 -1.51 2.33 -2.16
C ASP A 339 -1.56 3.68 -1.40
N VAL A 340 -2.76 4.20 -1.07
CA VAL A 340 -2.96 5.45 -0.31
C VAL A 340 -3.61 5.18 1.05
N ASP A 341 -3.19 5.88 2.10
CA ASP A 341 -3.81 5.78 3.43
C ASP A 341 -5.29 6.22 3.38
N TYR A 342 -6.19 5.32 3.78
CA TYR A 342 -7.64 5.55 3.70
C TYR A 342 -8.10 6.73 4.57
N LYS A 343 -7.40 7.02 5.68
CA LYS A 343 -7.77 8.14 6.58
C LYS A 343 -7.44 9.49 5.95
N ALA A 344 -6.39 9.54 5.14
CA ALA A 344 -6.04 10.71 4.35
C ALA A 344 -7.06 10.92 3.23
N MET A 345 -7.38 9.87 2.47
CA MET A 345 -8.42 9.93 1.43
C MET A 345 -9.78 10.40 1.99
N ALA A 346 -10.15 9.95 3.19
CA ALA A 346 -11.41 10.33 3.83
C ALA A 346 -11.54 11.82 4.22
N GLN A 347 -10.49 12.65 4.05
CA GLN A 347 -10.59 14.10 4.24
C GLN A 347 -11.12 14.86 3.01
N PHE A 348 -11.21 14.20 1.85
CA PHE A 348 -11.56 14.83 0.58
C PHE A 348 -13.07 14.78 0.33
N GLY A 349 -13.68 15.93 0.07
CA GLY A 349 -15.12 16.07 -0.20
C GLY A 349 -15.50 15.94 -1.68
N THR A 350 -14.60 16.34 -2.60
CA THR A 350 -14.81 16.20 -4.05
C THR A 350 -14.00 15.03 -4.59
N TRP A 351 -14.64 14.15 -5.36
CA TRP A 351 -14.03 12.94 -5.92
C TRP A 351 -14.31 12.84 -7.41
N ALA A 352 -13.26 12.72 -8.21
CA ALA A 352 -13.34 12.37 -9.62
C ALA A 352 -12.72 10.99 -9.84
N ILE A 353 -13.57 10.01 -10.12
CA ILE A 353 -13.19 8.59 -10.22
C ILE A 353 -13.23 8.19 -11.69
N GLY A 354 -12.06 8.13 -12.31
CA GLY A 354 -11.87 7.66 -13.68
C GLY A 354 -11.80 6.14 -13.75
N ARG A 355 -11.13 5.63 -14.78
CA ARG A 355 -11.08 4.18 -15.03
C ARG A 355 -10.32 3.41 -13.95
N LEU A 356 -11.03 2.52 -13.23
CA LEU A 356 -10.45 1.56 -12.29
C LEU A 356 -10.82 0.13 -12.70
N THR A 357 -9.82 -0.72 -12.94
CA THR A 357 -10.02 -2.09 -13.43
C THR A 357 -9.65 -3.18 -12.42
N THR A 358 -8.81 -2.86 -11.42
CA THR A 358 -8.38 -3.87 -10.43
C THR A 358 -9.44 -4.03 -9.33
N ARG A 359 -9.63 -5.26 -8.85
CA ARG A 359 -10.52 -5.53 -7.72
C ARG A 359 -10.04 -4.90 -6.41
N GLN A 360 -8.75 -4.61 -6.29
CA GLN A 360 -8.16 -4.02 -5.09
C GLN A 360 -8.48 -2.53 -5.01
N ASP A 361 -8.31 -1.80 -6.12
CA ASP A 361 -8.67 -0.38 -6.23
C ASP A 361 -10.17 -0.17 -6.04
N MET A 362 -10.99 -0.99 -6.71
CA MET A 362 -12.45 -0.94 -6.53
C MET A 362 -12.86 -1.16 -5.07
N LYS A 363 -12.31 -2.16 -4.39
CA LYS A 363 -12.57 -2.40 -2.95
C LYS A 363 -12.11 -1.27 -2.04
N LYS A 364 -11.05 -0.55 -2.42
CA LYS A 364 -10.52 0.58 -1.65
C LYS A 364 -11.39 1.83 -1.78
N VAL A 365 -11.98 2.04 -2.97
CA VAL A 365 -12.79 3.23 -3.31
C VAL A 365 -14.27 3.06 -2.94
N GLN A 366 -14.81 1.83 -3.00
CA GLN A 366 -16.21 1.53 -2.69
C GLN A 366 -16.71 2.06 -1.33
N PRO A 367 -15.95 2.02 -0.21
CA PRO A 367 -16.41 2.60 1.06
C PRO A 367 -16.64 4.11 1.00
N THR A 368 -15.82 4.82 0.23
CA THR A 368 -15.97 6.27 0.04
C THR A 368 -17.15 6.59 -0.87
N VAL A 369 -17.29 5.88 -2.00
CA VAL A 369 -18.47 6.01 -2.87
C VAL A 369 -19.75 5.78 -2.07
N LYS A 370 -19.79 4.72 -1.24
CA LYS A 370 -20.92 4.45 -0.34
C LYS A 370 -21.17 5.53 0.72
N SER A 371 -20.16 6.32 1.09
CA SER A 371 -20.31 7.42 2.04
C SER A 371 -20.78 8.72 1.39
N LEU A 372 -20.53 8.91 0.08
CA LEU A 372 -20.83 10.15 -0.65
C LEU A 372 -22.09 10.02 -1.52
N ASP A 373 -22.31 8.86 -2.13
CA ASP A 373 -23.53 8.48 -2.85
C ASP A 373 -23.96 7.06 -2.42
N PRO A 374 -24.69 6.92 -1.30
CA PRO A 374 -25.14 5.62 -0.80
C PRO A 374 -26.22 4.95 -1.66
N VAL A 375 -26.80 5.66 -2.63
CA VAL A 375 -27.92 5.17 -3.47
C VAL A 375 -27.38 4.47 -4.71
N ASN A 376 -26.40 5.06 -5.38
CA ASN A 376 -25.92 4.59 -6.69
C ASN A 376 -24.66 3.73 -6.62
N VAL A 377 -24.25 3.24 -5.44
CA VAL A 377 -22.97 2.55 -5.22
C VAL A 377 -22.70 1.46 -6.24
N ASP A 378 -23.61 0.50 -6.41
CA ASP A 378 -23.35 -0.64 -7.28
C ASP A 378 -23.28 -0.22 -8.75
N ALA A 379 -24.16 0.69 -9.20
CA ALA A 379 -24.14 1.24 -10.55
C ALA A 379 -22.84 2.04 -10.85
N ILE A 380 -22.38 2.85 -9.89
CA ILE A 380 -21.10 3.57 -9.98
C ILE A 380 -19.94 2.57 -10.10
N MET A 381 -19.88 1.58 -9.20
CA MET A 381 -18.79 0.60 -9.16
C MET A 381 -18.76 -0.30 -10.40
N GLU A 382 -19.91 -0.58 -11.02
CA GLU A 382 -20.02 -1.31 -12.28
C GLU A 382 -19.57 -0.48 -13.50
N GLU A 383 -19.74 0.86 -13.50
CA GLU A 383 -19.30 1.71 -14.63
C GLU A 383 -17.79 2.06 -14.61
N LEU A 384 -17.12 2.05 -13.44
CA LEU A 384 -15.69 2.42 -13.33
C LEU A 384 -14.74 1.69 -14.30
N PRO A 385 -14.85 0.36 -14.55
CA PRO A 385 -13.94 -0.34 -15.47
C PRO A 385 -14.10 0.07 -16.94
N ALA A 386 -15.26 0.63 -17.30
CA ALA A 386 -15.66 0.98 -18.66
C ALA A 386 -15.39 2.45 -19.04
N GLN A 387 -15.01 3.31 -18.08
CA GLN A 387 -14.68 4.72 -18.35
C GLN A 387 -13.53 4.84 -19.35
N LYS A 388 -13.66 5.76 -20.32
CA LYS A 388 -12.63 6.09 -21.31
C LYS A 388 -11.70 7.22 -20.80
N PRO A 389 -10.57 7.49 -21.47
CA PRO A 389 -9.73 8.64 -21.13
C PRO A 389 -10.52 9.96 -21.09
N GLY A 390 -10.31 10.74 -20.03
CA GLY A 390 -11.03 12.00 -19.78
C GLY A 390 -12.46 11.83 -19.26
N GLN A 391 -12.89 10.60 -18.94
CA GLN A 391 -14.21 10.31 -18.39
C GLN A 391 -14.13 9.92 -16.92
N PHE A 392 -14.96 10.55 -16.11
CA PHE A 392 -14.99 10.38 -14.66
C PHE A 392 -16.42 10.24 -14.17
N VAL A 393 -16.57 9.54 -13.05
CA VAL A 393 -17.69 9.70 -12.13
C VAL A 393 -17.30 10.81 -11.16
N LEU A 394 -18.06 11.91 -11.16
CA LEU A 394 -17.81 13.09 -10.33
C LEU A 394 -18.82 13.13 -9.19
N ILE A 395 -18.32 13.04 -7.96
CA ILE A 395 -19.11 13.10 -6.73
C ILE A 395 -18.61 14.30 -5.92
N SER A 396 -19.48 15.29 -5.71
CA SER A 396 -19.17 16.46 -4.88
C SER A 396 -20.45 16.96 -4.19
N PRO A 397 -20.79 16.41 -3.00
CA PRO A 397 -22.07 16.69 -2.34
C PRO A 397 -22.26 18.14 -1.88
N ASP A 398 -21.18 18.94 -1.88
CA ASP A 398 -21.22 20.37 -1.55
C ASP A 398 -21.44 21.27 -2.78
N ASN A 399 -21.49 20.69 -3.98
CA ASN A 399 -21.62 21.39 -5.27
C ASN A 399 -22.76 20.83 -6.13
N PHE A 400 -23.07 19.55 -5.98
CA PHE A 400 -24.10 18.86 -6.76
C PHE A 400 -24.98 18.02 -5.83
N GLU A 401 -26.29 18.06 -6.07
CA GLU A 401 -27.25 17.19 -5.37
C GLU A 401 -27.05 15.70 -5.72
N HIS A 402 -26.44 15.41 -6.89
CA HIS A 402 -26.34 14.07 -7.48
C HIS A 402 -24.95 13.81 -8.10
N THR A 403 -24.64 12.53 -8.34
CA THR A 403 -23.41 12.11 -9.02
C THR A 403 -23.47 12.37 -10.53
N HIS A 404 -22.49 13.09 -11.08
CA HIS A 404 -22.39 13.47 -12.50
C HIS A 404 -21.37 12.61 -13.27
N ARG A 405 -21.54 12.49 -14.59
CA ARG A 405 -20.68 11.68 -15.47
C ARG A 405 -19.78 12.59 -16.29
N LEU A 406 -18.87 13.30 -15.62
CA LEU A 406 -17.95 14.25 -16.25
C LEU A 406 -17.21 13.67 -17.47
N GLN A 407 -17.33 14.38 -18.60
CA GLN A 407 -16.35 14.42 -19.68
C GLN A 407 -15.50 15.67 -19.46
N CYS A 408 -14.25 15.49 -19.03
CA CYS A 408 -13.30 16.58 -18.79
C CYS A 408 -13.10 17.41 -20.07
N ARG A 409 -13.02 18.74 -19.94
CA ARG A 409 -12.58 19.62 -21.05
C ARG A 409 -11.11 19.37 -21.41
N TRP A 410 -10.68 19.86 -22.56
CA TRP A 410 -9.26 19.94 -22.89
C TRP A 410 -8.61 21.19 -22.26
N LEU A 411 -7.28 21.22 -22.25
CA LEU A 411 -6.45 22.23 -21.59
C LEU A 411 -6.33 23.55 -22.38
N TYR A 412 -6.03 24.63 -21.66
CA TYR A 412 -5.49 25.88 -22.20
C TYR A 412 -3.96 25.81 -22.38
N THR A 413 -3.28 24.92 -21.65
CA THR A 413 -1.83 24.65 -21.80
C THR A 413 -1.57 23.47 -22.74
N LYS A 414 -0.30 23.26 -23.13
CA LYS A 414 0.10 22.05 -23.87
C LYS A 414 0.02 20.81 -22.98
N HIS A 415 -0.18 19.66 -23.62
CA HIS A 415 -0.18 18.34 -22.96
C HIS A 415 0.95 17.47 -23.52
N GLU A 416 2.13 17.63 -22.93
CA GLU A 416 3.31 16.80 -23.20
C GLU A 416 4.10 16.56 -21.91
N THR A 417 4.90 15.49 -21.86
CA THR A 417 5.89 15.30 -20.81
C THR A 417 7.14 16.10 -21.15
N LEU A 418 7.68 16.83 -20.16
CA LEU A 418 8.92 17.57 -20.31
C LEU A 418 10.06 16.83 -19.62
N ASP A 419 11.12 16.58 -20.37
CA ASP A 419 12.38 16.10 -19.83
C ASP A 419 13.22 17.27 -19.30
N ASP A 420 14.27 16.92 -18.56
CA ASP A 420 15.25 17.84 -17.99
C ASP A 420 15.82 18.86 -18.99
N GLU A 421 16.07 18.46 -20.24
CA GLU A 421 16.67 19.33 -21.28
C GLU A 421 15.64 20.35 -21.78
N LYS A 422 14.39 19.94 -21.98
CA LYS A 422 13.28 20.85 -22.30
C LYS A 422 13.00 21.83 -21.17
N ILE A 423 13.08 21.40 -19.90
CA ILE A 423 12.88 22.29 -18.74
C ILE A 423 13.97 23.36 -18.69
N GLU A 424 15.24 22.96 -18.85
CA GLU A 424 16.37 23.89 -18.91
C GLU A 424 16.24 24.90 -20.08
N ALA A 425 15.76 24.44 -21.25
CA ALA A 425 15.50 25.29 -22.40
C ALA A 425 14.32 26.28 -22.24
N LEU A 426 13.49 26.15 -21.20
CA LEU A 426 12.43 27.12 -20.88
C LEU A 426 12.91 28.27 -19.98
N MET A 427 14.13 28.19 -19.45
CA MET A 427 14.65 29.12 -18.43
C MET A 427 15.48 30.29 -19.00
N ASP A 428 15.28 30.65 -20.28
CA ASP A 428 15.95 31.80 -20.90
C ASP A 428 15.74 33.12 -20.11
N GLU A 429 16.70 34.04 -20.24
CA GLU A 429 17.19 34.96 -19.18
C GLU A 429 16.17 35.67 -18.24
N PRO A 430 15.00 36.20 -18.65
CA PRO A 430 14.23 37.11 -17.79
C PRO A 430 13.70 36.51 -16.48
N LEU A 431 13.28 35.23 -16.47
CA LEU A 431 12.63 34.64 -15.29
C LEU A 431 13.65 34.28 -14.19
N ALA A 432 14.83 33.78 -14.58
CA ALA A 432 15.93 33.51 -13.67
C ALA A 432 16.58 34.79 -13.10
N ALA A 433 16.50 35.92 -13.83
CA ALA A 433 16.97 37.22 -13.37
C ALA A 433 15.99 37.96 -12.45
N ALA A 434 14.68 37.68 -12.56
CA ALA A 434 13.62 38.35 -11.79
C ALA A 434 13.52 37.86 -10.33
N VAL A 435 13.98 36.64 -10.04
CA VAL A 435 13.98 36.09 -8.67
C VAL A 435 15.37 36.26 -8.06
N SER A 436 15.54 37.33 -7.27
CA SER A 436 16.84 37.76 -6.75
C SER A 436 17.47 36.75 -5.78
N ASN A 437 18.77 36.45 -5.96
CA ASN A 437 19.55 35.54 -5.12
C ASN A 437 19.87 36.07 -3.69
N GLU A 438 19.22 37.13 -3.21
CA GLU A 438 19.39 37.57 -1.82
C GLU A 438 18.27 37.00 -0.94
N PRO A 439 18.59 36.23 0.12
CA PRO A 439 17.59 35.79 1.08
C PRO A 439 17.02 36.99 1.84
N PRO A 440 15.74 36.94 2.28
CA PRO A 440 15.12 38.05 2.97
C PRO A 440 15.87 38.35 4.28
N LYS A 441 16.36 39.58 4.42
CA LYS A 441 16.57 40.18 5.74
C LYS A 441 15.20 40.70 6.20
N PRO A 442 14.61 40.18 7.28
CA PRO A 442 13.37 40.73 7.78
C PRO A 442 13.58 42.18 8.18
N GLN A 443 12.67 43.04 7.72
CA GLN A 443 12.61 44.41 8.21
C GLN A 443 12.11 44.37 9.67
N PRO A 444 12.69 45.16 10.58
CA PRO A 444 12.19 45.24 11.95
C PRO A 444 10.75 45.77 11.90
N VAL A 445 9.82 44.97 12.40
CA VAL A 445 8.44 45.42 12.63
C VAL A 445 8.52 46.48 13.72
N GLU A 446 8.15 47.72 13.42
CA GLU A 446 8.01 48.74 14.46
C GLU A 446 6.92 48.26 15.44
N PRO A 447 7.18 48.31 16.77
CA PRO A 447 6.19 47.86 17.74
C PRO A 447 4.98 48.79 17.70
N GLY A 448 3.90 48.32 17.09
CA GLY A 448 2.59 48.94 17.20
C GLY A 448 2.13 48.91 18.65
N GLU A 449 1.52 50.01 19.09
CA GLU A 449 1.07 50.18 20.47
C GLU A 449 0.04 49.09 20.83
N GLU A 450 0.35 48.29 21.86
CA GLU A 450 -0.59 47.32 22.42
C GLU A 450 -1.69 48.07 23.20
N GLU A 451 -2.93 48.04 22.71
CA GLU A 451 -4.09 48.37 23.54
C GLU A 451 -4.49 47.12 24.34
N ASP A 452 -4.34 47.20 25.67
CA ASP A 452 -4.82 46.22 26.63
C ASP A 452 -6.35 46.09 26.58
N ASP A 453 -6.87 44.90 26.26
CA ASP A 453 -8.20 44.45 26.70
C ASP A 453 -8.36 42.94 26.45
N PHE A 454 -7.98 42.08 27.42
CA PHE A 454 -8.50 40.72 27.64
C PHE A 454 -7.89 40.06 28.90
N GLU A 455 -8.40 40.42 30.09
CA GLU A 455 -8.29 39.59 31.30
C GLU A 455 -9.53 38.69 31.50
N ASP A 456 -9.42 37.74 32.44
CA ASP A 456 -10.45 36.80 32.91
C ASP A 456 -10.94 35.69 31.95
N VAL A 457 -10.16 34.61 31.85
CA VAL A 457 -10.61 33.30 32.38
C VAL A 457 -9.43 32.51 32.99
N PHE A 458 -9.65 31.89 34.17
CA PHE A 458 -8.77 30.97 34.91
C PHE A 458 -7.67 31.58 35.79
N GLY A 459 -8.11 32.12 36.94
CA GLY A 459 -7.24 32.56 38.02
C GLY A 459 -6.35 31.47 38.63
N THR A 460 -5.08 31.83 38.87
CA THR A 460 -4.06 31.01 39.51
C THR A 460 -4.15 31.03 41.04
N VAL A 461 -3.93 29.87 41.68
CA VAL A 461 -3.67 29.79 43.12
C VAL A 461 -2.19 30.06 43.38
N HIS A 462 -1.87 31.16 44.06
CA HIS A 462 -0.58 31.39 44.69
C HIS A 462 -0.73 31.48 46.21
N ALA A 463 0.09 30.72 46.93
CA ALA A 463 0.15 30.74 48.38
C ALA A 463 1.18 31.77 48.88
N ARG A 464 0.86 32.46 49.99
CA ARG A 464 1.82 32.78 51.06
C ARG A 464 1.16 33.28 52.35
N GLU A 465 1.52 32.59 53.44
CA GLU A 465 1.90 33.11 54.77
C GLU A 465 1.05 34.24 55.43
N MET A 466 0.34 33.90 56.52
CA MET A 466 0.59 34.53 57.84
C MET A 466 -0.08 33.77 59.02
N ASP A 467 0.77 33.48 60.00
CA ASP A 467 0.68 33.22 61.45
C ASP A 467 -0.65 33.21 62.26
N ASP A 468 -0.64 32.34 63.27
CA ASP A 468 -1.23 32.39 64.64
C ASP A 468 -2.73 32.71 64.87
N GLU A 469 -3.50 31.72 65.37
CA GLU A 469 -4.02 31.66 66.76
C GLU A 469 -5.04 30.50 66.96
N ASP A 470 -4.73 29.63 67.93
CA ASP A 470 -5.55 28.86 68.90
C ASP A 470 -6.94 28.18 68.64
N ASP A 471 -7.16 27.16 69.49
CA ASP A 471 -8.40 26.56 70.02
C ASP A 471 -9.22 25.45 69.29
N GLU A 472 -9.10 24.26 69.88
CA GLU A 472 -10.12 23.31 70.36
C GLU A 472 -11.26 22.72 69.47
N PHE A 473 -11.24 21.39 69.37
CA PHE A 473 -12.35 20.45 69.61
C PHE A 473 -13.81 20.94 69.43
N ARG A 474 -14.57 20.33 68.49
CA ARG A 474 -15.56 19.28 68.82
C ARG A 474 -16.24 18.61 67.61
N ASP A 475 -16.93 17.52 67.95
CA ASP A 475 -17.75 16.61 67.14
C ASP A 475 -19.25 17.06 67.14
N GLU A 476 -20.13 16.24 66.55
CA GLU A 476 -21.60 16.13 66.76
C GLU A 476 -22.60 16.87 65.84
N THR A 477 -23.17 16.08 64.90
CA THR A 477 -24.61 15.77 64.65
C THR A 477 -25.70 16.83 64.36
N GLU A 478 -26.51 16.51 63.32
CA GLU A 478 -27.99 16.69 63.15
C GLU A 478 -28.61 18.13 63.25
N THR A 479 -29.56 18.60 62.42
CA THR A 479 -30.94 18.10 62.20
C THR A 479 -31.70 18.98 61.16
N PHE A 480 -32.54 18.38 60.28
CA PHE A 480 -33.87 18.83 59.72
C PHE A 480 -34.11 20.28 59.17
N PRO A 481 -35.27 20.64 58.53
CA PRO A 481 -36.51 19.89 58.26
C PRO A 481 -37.08 19.91 56.82
N ASP A 482 -38.19 19.18 56.72
CA ASP A 482 -39.16 18.85 55.67
C ASP A 482 -40.03 20.03 55.14
N ASP A 483 -40.71 19.86 53.98
CA ASP A 483 -42.19 19.82 53.90
C ASP A 483 -42.77 19.43 52.50
N GLU A 484 -43.83 18.61 52.56
CA GLU A 484 -45.06 18.41 51.75
C GLU A 484 -45.28 19.10 50.37
N GLY A 485 -46.06 18.56 49.41
CA GLY A 485 -46.85 17.31 49.32
C GLY A 485 -47.96 17.42 48.24
N ASP A 486 -48.33 16.32 47.56
CA ASP A 486 -49.71 15.97 47.10
C ASP A 486 -49.73 14.71 46.20
N GLU A 487 -50.62 13.78 46.55
CA GLU A 487 -50.87 12.43 45.98
C GLU A 487 -52.29 12.42 45.30
N PRO A 488 -52.99 11.31 44.90
CA PRO A 488 -52.85 9.89 45.31
C PRO A 488 -53.18 8.77 44.24
N ASP A 489 -53.30 7.53 44.75
CA ASP A 489 -54.09 6.36 44.29
C ASP A 489 -53.52 5.35 43.26
N ASP A 490 -52.59 4.50 43.74
CA ASP A 490 -52.73 3.04 44.02
C ASP A 490 -53.58 2.06 43.16
N GLU A 491 -52.94 0.93 42.79
CA GLU A 491 -53.26 -0.48 43.18
C GLU A 491 -52.29 -1.42 42.43
N GLU A 492 -51.17 -1.82 43.04
CA GLU A 492 -50.91 -3.09 43.76
C GLU A 492 -50.71 -4.38 42.92
N GLY A 493 -49.60 -5.08 43.19
CA GLY A 493 -49.18 -6.32 42.52
C GLY A 493 -47.72 -6.69 42.87
N GLU A 494 -47.54 -7.37 44.00
CA GLU A 494 -46.26 -7.60 44.71
C GLU A 494 -45.24 -8.58 44.04
N PRO A 495 -43.99 -8.72 44.57
CA PRO A 495 -42.78 -8.93 43.75
C PRO A 495 -42.15 -10.34 43.86
N GLU A 496 -41.09 -10.60 43.07
CA GLU A 496 -40.04 -11.53 43.47
C GLU A 496 -38.68 -11.28 42.76
N GLU A 497 -37.60 -11.81 43.34
CA GLU A 497 -36.20 -11.42 43.12
C GLU A 497 -35.61 -11.85 41.76
N LYS A 498 -34.58 -11.12 41.28
CA LYS A 498 -33.73 -11.55 40.14
C LYS A 498 -32.25 -11.67 40.53
N PRO A 499 -31.65 -12.88 40.47
CA PRO A 499 -30.21 -13.09 40.68
C PRO A 499 -29.38 -12.86 39.40
N GLU A 500 -28.05 -12.86 39.59
CA GLU A 500 -27.02 -12.51 38.60
C GLU A 500 -26.90 -13.47 37.39
N PRO A 501 -26.41 -12.99 36.23
CA PRO A 501 -26.18 -13.84 35.05
C PRO A 501 -24.80 -14.52 35.03
N LEU A 502 -24.79 -15.85 35.08
CA LEU A 502 -23.62 -16.69 34.80
C LEU A 502 -23.47 -17.04 33.29
N SER A 503 -22.34 -17.64 32.95
CA SER A 503 -21.73 -17.59 31.61
C SER A 503 -22.26 -18.58 30.54
N VAL A 504 -22.03 -18.20 29.27
CA VAL A 504 -22.46 -18.87 28.03
C VAL A 504 -21.77 -20.22 27.78
N ARG A 505 -22.10 -21.26 28.56
CA ARG A 505 -21.62 -22.64 28.29
C ARG A 505 -22.71 -23.72 28.28
N GLU A 506 -23.96 -23.32 28.11
CA GLU A 506 -25.11 -24.19 27.84
C GLU A 506 -26.08 -23.46 26.92
N ARG A 507 -26.33 -24.02 25.73
CA ARG A 507 -27.55 -23.86 24.90
C ARG A 507 -27.42 -24.67 23.61
N PHE A 508 -28.53 -25.33 23.28
CA PHE A 508 -28.88 -26.08 22.05
C PHE A 508 -28.61 -27.58 22.03
N TYR A 509 -29.59 -28.32 22.56
CA TYR A 509 -30.36 -29.30 21.80
C TYR A 509 -31.81 -29.34 22.32
N GLU A 510 -32.72 -29.84 21.43
CA GLU A 510 -34.09 -30.31 21.72
C GLU A 510 -35.17 -29.19 21.91
N LEU A 511 -36.41 -29.26 21.40
CA LEU A 511 -37.16 -30.24 20.58
C LEU A 511 -38.22 -29.59 19.63
N GLU A 512 -38.59 -30.32 18.57
CA GLU A 512 -39.88 -30.63 17.88
C GLU A 512 -41.16 -29.74 18.05
N ASP A 513 -42.13 -29.66 17.10
CA ASP A 513 -42.66 -30.73 16.21
C ASP A 513 -43.32 -30.26 14.87
N ASP A 514 -43.76 -31.26 14.08
CA ASP A 514 -44.79 -31.31 13.00
C ASP A 514 -44.39 -31.26 11.50
N ILE A 515 -44.27 -32.45 10.87
CA ILE A 515 -45.23 -33.03 9.89
C ILE A 515 -44.76 -34.45 9.46
N GLU A 516 -45.71 -35.40 9.41
CA GLU A 516 -45.49 -36.83 9.16
C GLU A 516 -45.07 -37.20 7.72
N ILE A 517 -44.49 -38.41 7.54
CA ILE A 517 -45.00 -39.47 6.63
C ILE A 517 -44.33 -40.83 6.97
N GLU A 518 -45.12 -41.89 6.77
CA GLU A 518 -45.08 -43.26 7.29
C GLU A 518 -43.76 -44.09 7.25
N ARG A 519 -43.64 -45.01 8.22
CA ARG A 519 -42.66 -46.11 8.31
C ARG A 519 -43.10 -47.36 7.54
N ILE A 520 -42.13 -48.12 6.99
CA ILE A 520 -42.16 -49.59 7.01
C ILE A 520 -40.76 -50.10 7.41
N ASP A 521 -40.71 -51.08 8.31
CA ASP A 521 -39.49 -51.60 8.96
C ASP A 521 -38.66 -52.58 8.12
N ALA A 522 -37.43 -52.80 8.57
CA ALA A 522 -36.44 -53.68 7.95
C ALA A 522 -36.53 -55.16 8.42
N THR A 523 -36.01 -56.07 7.61
CA THR A 523 -35.55 -57.41 8.03
C THR A 523 -34.21 -57.77 7.37
N PRO A 524 -33.37 -58.61 8.02
CA PRO A 524 -31.98 -58.84 7.60
C PRO A 524 -31.80 -60.04 6.64
N GLU A 525 -30.74 -60.01 5.84
CA GLU A 525 -30.29 -61.11 4.98
C GLU A 525 -29.52 -62.20 5.76
N PRO A 526 -29.71 -63.49 5.43
CA PRO A 526 -28.79 -64.58 5.76
C PRO A 526 -28.08 -65.17 4.52
N GLU A 527 -26.79 -65.48 4.66
CA GLU A 527 -26.09 -66.54 3.88
C GLU A 527 -26.45 -67.94 4.46
N PRO A 528 -26.04 -69.12 3.92
CA PRO A 528 -25.11 -69.39 2.79
C PRO A 528 -25.54 -70.54 1.83
N GLU A 529 -24.58 -71.03 1.01
CA GLU A 529 -24.52 -72.36 0.34
C GLU A 529 -25.61 -72.65 -0.73
N GLU A 530 -25.42 -73.50 -1.77
CA GLU A 530 -24.28 -74.19 -2.41
C GLU A 530 -24.76 -74.51 -3.86
N ASP A 531 -23.86 -74.73 -4.83
CA ASP A 531 -24.04 -75.77 -5.88
C ASP A 531 -22.82 -75.86 -6.82
N ASP A 532 -22.51 -77.09 -7.22
CA ASP A 532 -21.20 -77.52 -7.72
C ASP A 532 -21.24 -78.02 -9.19
N GLU A 533 -20.08 -78.48 -9.69
CA GLU A 533 -19.88 -79.27 -10.93
C GLU A 533 -19.88 -78.55 -12.33
N PRO A 534 -19.21 -79.11 -13.36
CA PRO A 534 -17.74 -79.28 -13.37
C PRO A 534 -17.08 -78.86 -14.70
N LEU A 535 -15.74 -78.73 -14.67
CA LEU A 535 -14.90 -78.57 -15.87
C LEU A 535 -14.50 -79.92 -16.49
N PRO A 536 -14.25 -79.99 -17.81
CA PRO A 536 -13.46 -81.06 -18.41
C PRO A 536 -11.98 -80.66 -18.55
N ASP A 537 -11.08 -81.52 -18.08
CA ASP A 537 -9.63 -81.43 -18.26
C ASP A 537 -9.18 -81.70 -19.70
N PHE A 538 -7.99 -81.18 -20.08
CA PHE A 538 -7.02 -81.98 -20.83
C PHE A 538 -5.55 -81.55 -20.58
N GLU A 539 -4.79 -82.53 -20.08
CA GLU A 539 -3.33 -82.64 -20.02
C GLU A 539 -2.62 -82.56 -21.40
N THR A 540 -1.30 -82.43 -21.59
CA THR A 540 -0.09 -82.04 -20.81
C THR A 540 1.10 -81.80 -21.79
N GLN A 541 2.26 -81.34 -21.29
CA GLN A 541 3.61 -81.33 -21.94
C GLN A 541 3.84 -80.34 -23.11
N GLY A 542 4.98 -79.63 -23.25
CA GLY A 542 6.12 -79.45 -22.34
C GLY A 542 7.36 -78.79 -23.01
N VAL A 543 8.32 -78.35 -22.17
CA VAL A 543 9.78 -78.24 -22.46
C VAL A 543 10.36 -77.06 -23.31
N ALA A 544 11.43 -76.45 -22.77
CA ALA A 544 12.54 -75.68 -23.37
C ALA A 544 12.25 -74.40 -24.22
N VAL A 545 12.67 -73.18 -23.85
CA VAL A 545 14.04 -72.61 -23.61
C VAL A 545 14.77 -72.16 -24.89
N LYS A 546 14.82 -70.82 -25.08
CA LYS A 546 15.88 -70.01 -25.75
C LYS A 546 16.14 -70.32 -27.26
N THR A 547 16.76 -69.48 -28.10
CA THR A 547 17.45 -68.18 -27.99
C THR A 547 17.60 -67.57 -29.39
N HIS A 548 17.58 -66.23 -29.52
CA HIS A 548 18.38 -65.46 -30.51
C HIS A 548 18.11 -65.67 -32.03
N THR A 549 18.51 -64.82 -33.00
CA THR A 549 18.87 -63.38 -33.04
C THR A 549 19.07 -62.99 -34.52
N ARG A 550 18.40 -61.92 -35.02
CA ARG A 550 18.74 -61.16 -36.27
C ARG A 550 18.64 -61.97 -37.61
N LEU A 551 18.58 -61.38 -38.82
CA LEU A 551 18.35 -60.03 -39.37
C LEU A 551 18.05 -60.19 -40.88
N ILE A 552 17.28 -59.26 -41.50
CA ILE A 552 17.29 -58.93 -42.96
C ILE A 552 16.79 -60.09 -43.87
N GLU A 553 15.89 -59.94 -44.85
CA GLU A 553 15.81 -58.96 -45.93
C GLU A 553 14.37 -58.80 -46.51
N ILE A 554 14.20 -57.95 -47.52
CA ILE A 554 12.90 -57.41 -47.96
C ILE A 554 12.34 -58.14 -49.19
N ALA A 555 11.10 -58.68 -49.11
CA ALA A 555 10.26 -58.93 -50.30
C ALA A 555 8.74 -59.02 -50.02
N LYS A 556 8.05 -57.89 -50.20
CA LYS A 556 6.67 -57.74 -50.75
C LYS A 556 5.63 -58.84 -50.45
N ALA A 557 4.76 -58.56 -49.49
CA ALA A 557 3.33 -58.94 -49.55
C ALA A 557 2.47 -57.70 -49.20
N LYS A 558 1.32 -57.54 -49.86
CA LYS A 558 0.37 -56.44 -49.57
C LYS A 558 -0.11 -56.54 -48.11
N PRO A 559 -0.14 -55.44 -47.33
CA PRO A 559 -0.85 -55.45 -46.05
C PRO A 559 -2.37 -55.48 -46.29
N ALA A 560 -3.07 -56.21 -45.43
CA ALA A 560 -4.51 -56.01 -45.21
C ALA A 560 -4.76 -54.61 -44.63
N PRO A 561 -5.96 -54.01 -44.80
CA PRO A 561 -6.26 -52.71 -44.21
C PRO A 561 -6.18 -52.75 -42.67
N PRO A 562 -5.68 -51.70 -42.01
CA PRO A 562 -5.50 -51.69 -40.56
C PRO A 562 -6.84 -51.57 -39.82
N ALA A 563 -7.05 -52.43 -38.83
CA ALA A 563 -8.17 -52.35 -37.89
C ALA A 563 -7.82 -51.49 -36.67
N GLU A 564 -7.61 -50.18 -36.88
CA GLU A 564 -7.29 -49.21 -35.80
C GLU A 564 -8.10 -47.88 -35.83
N PRO A 565 -9.46 -47.88 -35.85
CA PRO A 565 -10.22 -46.70 -35.39
C PRO A 565 -10.83 -46.86 -33.98
N GLN A 566 -11.38 -48.05 -33.70
CA GLN A 566 -12.34 -48.23 -32.60
C GLN A 566 -11.69 -48.22 -31.20
N ILE A 567 -10.47 -48.78 -31.08
CA ILE A 567 -9.75 -48.90 -29.81
C ILE A 567 -9.32 -47.52 -29.26
N ASP A 568 -8.97 -46.57 -30.13
CA ASP A 568 -8.51 -45.24 -29.69
C ASP A 568 -9.68 -44.32 -29.31
N GLU A 569 -10.84 -44.44 -29.94
CA GLU A 569 -12.06 -43.71 -29.52
C GLU A 569 -12.54 -44.17 -28.14
N GLU A 570 -12.52 -45.47 -27.86
CA GLU A 570 -12.82 -46.00 -26.52
C GLU A 570 -11.78 -45.58 -25.46
N LEU A 571 -10.49 -45.48 -25.83
CA LEU A 571 -9.45 -44.95 -24.94
C LEU A 571 -9.64 -43.46 -24.66
N GLU A 572 -10.07 -42.70 -25.66
CA GLU A 572 -10.38 -41.28 -25.58
C GLU A 572 -11.57 -41.03 -24.63
N GLN A 573 -12.63 -41.84 -24.73
CA GLN A 573 -13.76 -41.80 -23.79
C GLN A 573 -13.32 -42.17 -22.37
N ALA A 574 -12.47 -43.18 -22.20
CA ALA A 574 -11.93 -43.59 -20.90
C ALA A 574 -11.09 -42.47 -20.23
N ASP A 575 -10.25 -41.77 -21.00
CA ASP A 575 -9.46 -40.64 -20.49
C ASP A 575 -10.33 -39.43 -20.14
N LYS A 576 -11.30 -39.09 -21.01
CA LYS A 576 -12.30 -38.04 -20.74
C LYS A 576 -13.12 -38.32 -19.49
N LEU A 577 -13.49 -39.57 -19.22
CA LEU A 577 -14.16 -39.95 -17.98
C LEU A 577 -13.23 -39.77 -16.77
N LEU A 578 -11.98 -40.21 -16.86
CA LEU A 578 -11.00 -40.10 -15.78
C LEU A 578 -10.65 -38.63 -15.47
N ALA A 579 -10.62 -37.76 -16.48
CA ALA A 579 -10.36 -36.33 -16.34
C ALA A 579 -11.49 -35.54 -15.66
N ARG A 580 -12.72 -36.09 -15.57
CA ARG A 580 -13.86 -35.47 -14.85
C ARG A 580 -13.79 -35.62 -13.33
N PHE A 581 -12.84 -36.37 -12.79
CA PHE A 581 -12.68 -36.63 -11.36
C PHE A 581 -11.23 -36.37 -10.93
N SER A 582 -11.00 -36.08 -9.64
CA SER A 582 -9.64 -35.87 -9.11
C SER A 582 -8.80 -37.15 -9.21
N SER A 583 -9.35 -38.28 -8.75
CA SER A 583 -8.82 -39.62 -8.99
C SER A 583 -9.91 -40.67 -8.80
N LEU A 584 -9.76 -41.85 -9.42
CA LEU A 584 -10.68 -42.99 -9.26
C LEU A 584 -9.93 -44.28 -8.93
N SER A 585 -10.52 -45.15 -8.11
CA SER A 585 -10.09 -46.55 -7.99
C SER A 585 -10.56 -47.37 -9.20
N THR A 586 -9.99 -48.56 -9.42
CA THR A 586 -10.43 -49.46 -10.52
C THR A 586 -11.92 -49.81 -10.40
N LYS A 587 -12.44 -49.98 -9.18
CA LYS A 587 -13.86 -50.28 -8.92
C LYS A 587 -14.75 -49.09 -9.26
N GLU A 588 -14.38 -47.89 -8.81
CA GLU A 588 -15.12 -46.65 -9.10
C GLU A 588 -15.11 -46.33 -10.60
N PHE A 589 -13.98 -46.55 -11.29
CA PHE A 589 -13.89 -46.36 -12.73
C PHE A 589 -14.78 -47.36 -13.48
N ALA A 590 -14.79 -48.63 -13.10
CA ALA A 590 -15.68 -49.66 -13.67
C ALA A 590 -17.15 -49.27 -13.54
N ALA A 591 -17.59 -48.89 -12.33
CA ALA A 591 -18.97 -48.45 -12.07
C ALA A 591 -19.35 -47.20 -12.88
N LYS A 592 -18.47 -46.18 -12.93
CA LYS A 592 -18.73 -44.92 -13.66
C LYS A 592 -18.66 -45.05 -15.19
N SER A 593 -18.00 -46.09 -15.70
CA SER A 593 -17.91 -46.37 -17.15
C SER A 593 -18.93 -47.41 -17.64
N GLY A 594 -19.70 -48.02 -16.74
CA GLY A 594 -20.59 -49.14 -17.08
C GLY A 594 -19.84 -50.41 -17.54
N MET A 595 -18.55 -50.54 -17.22
CA MET A 595 -17.70 -51.64 -17.68
C MET A 595 -17.48 -52.70 -16.60
N GLY A 596 -17.33 -53.96 -17.01
CA GLY A 596 -16.83 -55.02 -16.13
C GLY A 596 -15.41 -54.72 -15.61
N TYR A 597 -15.12 -55.14 -14.38
CA TYR A 597 -13.87 -54.81 -13.66
C TYR A 597 -12.58 -55.17 -14.43
N GLY A 598 -12.57 -56.30 -15.14
CA GLY A 598 -11.44 -56.72 -15.98
C GLY A 598 -11.18 -55.75 -17.14
N THR A 599 -12.24 -55.36 -17.85
CA THR A 599 -12.19 -54.39 -18.96
C THR A 599 -11.74 -53.01 -18.48
N ALA A 600 -12.31 -52.53 -17.36
CA ALA A 600 -11.92 -51.29 -16.71
C ALA A 600 -10.43 -51.27 -16.33
N ARG A 601 -9.94 -52.36 -15.72
CA ARG A 601 -8.51 -52.55 -15.39
C ARG A 601 -7.64 -52.54 -16.64
N GLY A 602 -8.08 -53.17 -17.73
CA GLY A 602 -7.41 -53.17 -19.03
C GLY A 602 -7.25 -51.76 -19.59
N ARG A 603 -8.34 -50.98 -19.67
CA ARG A 603 -8.33 -49.59 -20.18
C ARG A 603 -7.41 -48.69 -19.35
N LEU A 604 -7.46 -48.79 -18.01
CA LEU A 604 -6.56 -48.03 -17.13
C LEU A 604 -5.07 -48.40 -17.35
N GLN A 605 -4.74 -49.67 -17.61
CA GLN A 605 -3.37 -50.07 -17.97
C GLN A 605 -2.96 -49.51 -19.33
N SER A 606 -3.84 -49.51 -20.33
CA SER A 606 -3.57 -48.88 -21.64
C SER A 606 -3.35 -47.37 -21.52
N LEU A 607 -4.12 -46.66 -20.69
CA LEU A 607 -3.92 -45.22 -20.42
C LEU A 607 -2.59 -44.95 -19.71
N LEU A 608 -2.16 -45.81 -18.78
CA LEU A 608 -0.83 -45.73 -18.17
C LEU A 608 0.29 -45.97 -19.21
N ALA A 609 0.13 -46.98 -20.08
CA ALA A 609 1.10 -47.31 -21.11
C ALA A 609 1.25 -46.18 -22.14
N LYS A 610 0.14 -45.55 -22.56
CA LYS A 610 0.14 -44.34 -23.40
C LYS A 610 0.49 -43.03 -22.64
N LYS A 611 0.86 -43.10 -21.35
CA LYS A 611 1.16 -41.94 -20.46
C LYS A 611 0.03 -40.90 -20.33
N ARG A 612 -1.20 -41.26 -20.69
CA ARG A 612 -2.40 -40.42 -20.57
C ARG A 612 -2.95 -40.37 -19.15
N ALA A 613 -2.71 -41.43 -18.37
CA ALA A 613 -3.01 -41.49 -16.94
C ALA A 613 -1.74 -41.69 -16.10
N LYS A 614 -1.86 -41.43 -14.80
CA LYS A 614 -0.90 -41.84 -13.75
C LYS A 614 -1.65 -42.61 -12.65
N LYS A 615 -0.90 -43.30 -11.77
CA LYS A 615 -1.45 -43.99 -10.61
C LYS A 615 -0.63 -43.72 -9.34
N PHE A 616 -1.30 -43.69 -8.20
CA PHE A 616 -0.69 -43.60 -6.87
C PHE A 616 -1.34 -44.62 -5.93
N LYS A 617 -0.90 -44.65 -4.67
CA LYS A 617 -1.47 -45.51 -3.62
C LYS A 617 -2.08 -44.60 -2.55
N LEU A 618 -3.35 -44.83 -2.22
CA LEU A 618 -4.05 -44.14 -1.13
C LEU A 618 -4.57 -45.21 -0.17
N GLY A 619 -4.06 -45.23 1.06
CA GLY A 619 -4.30 -46.32 2.01
C GLY A 619 -3.87 -47.68 1.44
N ARG A 620 -4.82 -48.61 1.30
CA ARG A 620 -4.59 -49.95 0.72
C ARG A 620 -4.85 -50.01 -0.79
N GLU A 621 -5.47 -49.01 -1.40
CA GLU A 621 -5.92 -49.06 -2.79
C GLU A 621 -5.02 -48.29 -3.77
N HIS A 622 -5.09 -48.66 -5.04
CA HIS A 622 -4.53 -47.89 -6.14
C HIS A 622 -5.58 -46.97 -6.75
N ARG A 623 -5.24 -45.68 -6.85
CA ARG A 623 -6.07 -44.66 -7.51
C ARG A 623 -5.35 -44.14 -8.75
N PHE A 624 -6.13 -43.82 -9.77
CA PHE A 624 -5.70 -43.41 -11.10
C PHE A 624 -6.24 -42.01 -11.38
N TRP A 625 -5.50 -41.19 -12.13
CA TRP A 625 -5.97 -39.89 -12.59
C TRP A 625 -5.46 -39.61 -14.00
N SER A 626 -6.22 -38.82 -14.77
CA SER A 626 -5.81 -38.36 -16.09
C SER A 626 -4.73 -37.29 -15.94
N VAL A 627 -3.73 -37.31 -16.81
CA VAL A 627 -2.75 -36.22 -16.92
C VAL A 627 -3.42 -34.96 -17.48
N ALA A 628 -4.48 -35.11 -18.28
CA ALA A 628 -5.20 -34.00 -18.92
C ALA A 628 -6.07 -33.18 -17.95
N SER A 629 -6.31 -33.63 -16.71
CA SER A 629 -7.00 -32.80 -15.70
C SER A 629 -6.09 -31.74 -15.08
N GLU A 630 -4.76 -31.83 -15.30
CA GLU A 630 -3.74 -30.98 -14.67
C GLU A 630 -3.82 -30.94 -13.13
N LEU A 631 -4.45 -31.95 -12.50
CA LEU A 631 -4.50 -32.12 -11.04
C LEU A 631 -3.30 -32.94 -10.52
N ARG A 632 -3.04 -32.84 -9.22
CA ARG A 632 -1.98 -33.59 -8.52
C ARG A 632 -2.54 -34.28 -7.25
N PRO A 633 -3.53 -35.20 -7.41
CA PRO A 633 -4.12 -35.94 -6.29
C PRO A 633 -3.08 -36.81 -5.55
N ASP A 634 -2.01 -37.21 -6.24
CA ASP A 634 -0.87 -37.94 -5.67
C ASP A 634 -0.02 -37.11 -4.70
N LEU A 635 -0.27 -35.79 -4.64
CA LEU A 635 0.30 -34.85 -3.68
C LEU A 635 -0.78 -34.25 -2.75
N GLY A 636 -2.02 -34.74 -2.80
CA GLY A 636 -3.17 -34.17 -2.08
C GLY A 636 -3.64 -32.82 -2.62
N LEU A 637 -3.39 -32.54 -3.91
CA LEU A 637 -3.79 -31.30 -4.59
C LEU A 637 -4.90 -31.63 -5.62
N ASP A 638 -6.10 -31.85 -5.08
CA ASP A 638 -7.29 -32.33 -5.81
C ASP A 638 -8.07 -31.22 -6.56
N GLY A 639 -7.61 -29.97 -6.48
CA GLY A 639 -8.23 -28.81 -7.13
C GLY A 639 -7.20 -27.74 -7.50
N LYS A 640 -7.67 -26.54 -7.84
CA LYS A 640 -6.79 -25.38 -8.03
C LYS A 640 -6.07 -25.02 -6.73
N VAL A 641 -4.85 -24.50 -6.86
CA VAL A 641 -4.01 -24.08 -5.74
C VAL A 641 -3.72 -22.57 -5.81
N LYS A 642 -3.58 -21.93 -4.65
CA LYS A 642 -3.24 -20.51 -4.53
C LYS A 642 -1.75 -20.33 -4.83
N VAL A 643 -1.42 -19.48 -5.82
CA VAL A 643 -0.04 -19.22 -6.28
C VAL A 643 0.23 -17.73 -6.16
N ILE A 644 1.42 -17.36 -5.70
CA ILE A 644 1.89 -15.97 -5.71
C ILE A 644 2.34 -15.62 -7.13
N VAL A 645 1.91 -14.47 -7.66
CA VAL A 645 2.33 -14.02 -8.99
C VAL A 645 3.79 -13.54 -8.94
N SER A 646 4.63 -14.05 -9.85
CA SER A 646 6.03 -13.64 -9.95
C SER A 646 6.12 -12.20 -10.46
N ARG A 647 6.87 -11.34 -9.76
CA ARG A 647 7.24 -9.99 -10.22
C ARG A 647 8.56 -10.00 -11.01
N VAL A 648 9.42 -10.98 -10.74
CA VAL A 648 10.72 -11.16 -11.40
C VAL A 648 10.52 -11.93 -12.70
N THR A 649 10.94 -11.37 -13.83
CA THR A 649 10.97 -12.07 -15.13
C THR A 649 12.22 -12.94 -15.26
N SER A 650 12.29 -13.80 -16.29
CA SER A 650 13.50 -14.57 -16.61
C SER A 650 14.71 -13.65 -16.81
N ASN A 651 14.53 -12.54 -17.51
CA ASN A 651 15.59 -11.57 -17.79
C ASN A 651 16.11 -10.92 -16.50
N ASP A 652 15.24 -10.67 -15.52
CA ASP A 652 15.61 -10.08 -14.23
C ASP A 652 16.35 -11.10 -13.35
N ALA A 653 15.92 -12.37 -13.36
CA ALA A 653 16.63 -13.46 -12.71
C ALA A 653 18.04 -13.67 -13.30
N GLU A 654 18.18 -13.58 -14.63
CA GLU A 654 19.50 -13.61 -15.30
C GLU A 654 20.38 -12.40 -14.95
N ARG A 655 19.81 -11.20 -14.78
CA ARG A 655 20.54 -10.03 -14.28
C ARG A 655 20.97 -10.21 -12.82
N ALA A 656 20.08 -10.74 -11.97
CA ALA A 656 20.39 -11.05 -10.57
C ALA A 656 21.57 -12.03 -10.46
N ALA A 657 21.62 -13.06 -11.32
CA ALA A 657 22.77 -13.98 -11.41
C ALA A 657 24.11 -13.24 -11.65
N ARG A 658 24.12 -12.22 -12.53
CA ARG A 658 25.30 -11.38 -12.80
C ARG A 658 25.66 -10.49 -11.62
N ALA A 659 24.68 -9.99 -10.87
CA ALA A 659 24.90 -9.19 -9.66
C ALA A 659 25.45 -10.04 -8.49
N VAL A 660 24.97 -11.27 -8.33
CA VAL A 660 25.50 -12.24 -7.35
C VAL A 660 26.98 -12.54 -7.65
N ARG A 661 27.35 -12.73 -8.93
CA ARG A 661 28.76 -12.88 -9.33
C ARG A 661 29.65 -11.73 -8.85
N ASN A 662 29.16 -10.48 -8.92
CA ASN A 662 29.95 -9.31 -8.53
C ASN A 662 30.04 -9.13 -7.01
N ARG A 663 28.98 -9.45 -6.23
CA ARG A 663 29.02 -9.34 -4.75
C ARG A 663 29.84 -10.42 -4.06
N SER A 664 29.94 -11.63 -4.64
CA SER A 664 30.65 -12.75 -4.00
C SER A 664 32.19 -12.67 -4.05
N SER A 665 32.76 -11.72 -4.79
CA SER A 665 34.21 -11.45 -4.79
C SER A 665 34.73 -10.96 -3.43
N LEU A 666 33.87 -10.35 -2.59
CA LEU A 666 34.21 -9.84 -1.26
C LEU A 666 34.28 -10.90 -0.15
N PHE A 667 33.76 -12.11 -0.38
CA PHE A 667 33.68 -13.18 0.64
C PHE A 667 34.34 -14.51 0.22
N GLY A 668 35.13 -14.53 -0.87
CA GLY A 668 36.06 -15.63 -1.17
C GLY A 668 35.44 -17.00 -1.49
N LEU A 669 34.17 -17.05 -1.90
CA LEU A 669 33.40 -18.30 -2.07
C LEU A 669 33.01 -18.61 -3.53
N VAL A 670 33.43 -17.80 -4.51
CA VAL A 670 33.20 -18.04 -5.95
C VAL A 670 34.46 -17.66 -6.72
N GLY A 671 34.88 -18.49 -7.67
CA GLY A 671 35.94 -18.16 -8.63
C GLY A 671 35.39 -17.56 -9.93
N ASP A 672 36.18 -16.73 -10.60
CA ASP A 672 35.79 -15.93 -11.79
C ASP A 672 35.35 -16.75 -13.03
N ASP A 673 35.41 -18.08 -12.95
CA ASP A 673 35.17 -19.03 -14.04
C ASP A 673 33.71 -19.53 -14.16
N GLU A 674 32.78 -19.12 -13.29
CA GLU A 674 31.37 -19.56 -13.37
C GLU A 674 30.52 -18.79 -14.39
N VAL A 675 29.71 -19.53 -15.16
CA VAL A 675 28.79 -19.02 -16.18
C VAL A 675 27.38 -19.57 -15.92
N LEU A 676 26.36 -18.71 -16.10
CA LEU A 676 24.96 -19.13 -16.08
C LEU A 676 24.64 -19.97 -17.32
N ASP A 677 24.15 -21.18 -17.10
CA ASP A 677 23.74 -22.12 -18.14
C ASP A 677 22.30 -21.87 -18.59
N HIS A 678 21.39 -21.77 -17.61
CA HIS A 678 19.99 -21.38 -17.79
C HIS A 678 19.37 -20.96 -16.45
N ALA A 679 18.27 -20.21 -16.51
CA ALA A 679 17.39 -19.91 -15.37
C ALA A 679 16.04 -20.61 -15.59
N GLU A 680 15.46 -21.18 -14.53
CA GLU A 680 14.18 -21.88 -14.61
C GLU A 680 13.26 -21.50 -13.44
N ILE A 681 11.98 -21.24 -13.72
CA ILE A 681 11.00 -20.94 -12.68
C ILE A 681 10.48 -22.23 -12.02
N GLY A 682 10.57 -22.26 -10.69
CA GLY A 682 10.04 -23.30 -9.82
C GLY A 682 9.06 -22.72 -8.81
N TYR A 683 8.32 -23.60 -8.12
CA TYR A 683 7.37 -23.21 -7.09
C TYR A 683 7.62 -23.98 -5.79
N ARG A 684 7.90 -23.24 -4.72
CA ARG A 684 8.08 -23.77 -3.36
C ARG A 684 6.77 -23.70 -2.58
N LEU A 685 6.57 -24.65 -1.67
CA LEU A 685 5.37 -24.68 -0.83
C LEU A 685 5.55 -23.72 0.36
N VAL A 686 4.59 -22.82 0.57
CA VAL A 686 4.39 -22.06 1.80
C VAL A 686 3.05 -22.48 2.42
N ILE A 687 2.98 -22.53 3.75
CA ILE A 687 1.71 -22.77 4.45
C ILE A 687 1.13 -21.41 4.85
N GLN A 688 -0.03 -21.04 4.31
CA GLN A 688 -0.82 -19.92 4.86
C GLN A 688 -1.70 -20.45 6.00
N LEU A 689 -1.58 -19.82 7.17
CA LEU A 689 -2.36 -20.10 8.36
C LEU A 689 -3.14 -18.84 8.75
N GLY A 690 -4.46 -18.86 8.58
CA GLY A 690 -5.33 -17.83 9.14
C GLY A 690 -5.45 -17.99 10.66
N PHE A 691 -5.55 -16.90 11.42
CA PHE A 691 -5.70 -16.92 12.88
C PHE A 691 -6.53 -15.75 13.39
N THR A 692 -6.96 -15.84 14.65
CA THR A 692 -7.52 -14.70 15.40
C THR A 692 -6.69 -14.45 16.66
N GLU A 693 -6.21 -13.23 16.84
CA GLU A 693 -5.33 -12.81 17.94
C GLU A 693 -5.98 -11.68 18.74
N LYS A 694 -5.80 -11.71 20.07
CA LYS A 694 -6.19 -10.60 20.95
C LYS A 694 -4.97 -9.70 21.15
N VAL A 695 -5.02 -8.48 20.65
CA VAL A 695 -3.96 -7.49 20.84
C VAL A 695 -4.42 -6.46 21.87
N THR A 696 -3.70 -6.34 22.98
CA THR A 696 -3.96 -5.31 23.98
C THR A 696 -3.36 -3.99 23.50
N LYS A 697 -4.16 -2.93 23.40
CA LYS A 697 -3.62 -1.59 23.20
C LYS A 697 -3.03 -1.12 24.54
N MET A 698 -1.71 -0.96 24.61
CA MET A 698 -1.09 -0.17 25.68
C MET A 698 -1.45 1.30 25.47
N PHE A 699 -2.64 1.68 25.94
CA PHE A 699 -3.02 3.06 26.19
C PHE A 699 -2.41 3.52 27.52
N LEU A 700 -2.27 4.84 27.72
CA LEU A 700 -1.54 5.45 28.84
C LEU A 700 -1.78 4.74 30.18
N ARG A 701 -0.74 4.15 30.76
CA ARG A 701 -0.80 3.41 32.04
C ARG A 701 -0.86 4.35 33.26
N ARG A 702 -1.71 5.38 33.24
CA ARG A 702 -1.89 6.29 34.38
C ARG A 702 -3.28 6.84 34.62
N ILE A 703 -4.22 6.79 33.66
CA ILE A 703 -5.62 7.22 33.90
C ILE A 703 -6.59 6.30 33.13
N PHE A 704 -7.64 5.85 33.82
CA PHE A 704 -8.75 4.99 33.38
C PHE A 704 -8.49 3.47 33.25
N SER A 705 -9.20 2.71 34.07
CA SER A 705 -9.23 1.25 34.09
C SER A 705 -10.26 0.66 33.12
N ARG A 706 -9.81 0.23 31.94
CA ARG A 706 -10.43 -0.87 31.17
C ARG A 706 -9.53 -1.28 30.00
N GLU A 707 -8.89 -2.44 30.10
CA GLU A 707 -8.11 -3.01 28.99
C GLU A 707 -9.06 -3.35 27.82
N ARG A 708 -9.02 -2.55 26.74
CA ARG A 708 -9.67 -2.90 25.48
C ARG A 708 -8.75 -3.79 24.65
N HIS A 709 -9.05 -5.09 24.62
CA HIS A 709 -8.43 -6.02 23.66
C HIS A 709 -9.11 -5.88 22.30
N ASP A 710 -8.30 -5.66 21.27
CA ASP A 710 -8.74 -5.69 19.87
C ASP A 710 -8.63 -7.13 19.34
N VAL A 711 -9.60 -7.62 18.56
CA VAL A 711 -9.57 -8.97 17.99
C VAL A 711 -9.24 -8.88 16.51
N ARG A 712 -7.97 -9.13 16.17
CA ARG A 712 -7.50 -9.14 14.78
C ARG A 712 -7.75 -10.52 14.17
N LEU A 713 -8.28 -10.54 12.95
CA LEU A 713 -8.35 -11.70 12.06
C LEU A 713 -7.33 -11.46 10.95
N ASP A 714 -6.39 -12.38 10.81
CA ASP A 714 -5.21 -12.17 9.96
C ASP A 714 -4.65 -13.51 9.45
N ASN A 715 -3.63 -13.50 8.60
CA ASN A 715 -2.88 -14.70 8.25
C ASN A 715 -1.40 -14.58 8.62
N ILE A 716 -0.72 -15.73 8.61
CA ILE A 716 0.73 -15.83 8.69
C ILE A 716 1.21 -16.90 7.72
N TYR A 717 2.43 -16.74 7.22
CA TYR A 717 3.05 -17.68 6.29
C TYR A 717 4.18 -18.46 6.96
N LEU A 718 4.17 -19.79 6.78
CA LEU A 718 5.10 -20.71 7.45
C LEU A 718 5.80 -21.63 6.44
N HIS A 719 7.10 -21.84 6.62
CA HIS A 719 7.89 -22.79 5.85
C HIS A 719 7.50 -24.25 6.19
N PRO A 720 7.26 -25.15 5.20
CA PRO A 720 6.53 -26.41 5.38
C PRO A 720 7.23 -27.47 6.24
N GLY A 721 8.57 -27.43 6.31
CA GLY A 721 9.36 -28.41 7.07
C GLY A 721 9.66 -27.97 8.50
N ASN A 722 10.43 -26.88 8.65
CA ASN A 722 10.89 -26.36 9.95
C ASN A 722 9.87 -25.44 10.67
N LEU A 723 8.76 -25.06 10.01
CA LEU A 723 7.75 -24.11 10.53
C LEU A 723 8.28 -22.72 10.91
N LYS A 724 9.44 -22.31 10.41
CA LYS A 724 9.86 -20.90 10.48
C LYS A 724 8.84 -20.03 9.75
N ILE A 725 8.68 -18.81 10.25
CA ILE A 725 7.81 -17.79 9.70
C ILE A 725 8.48 -17.19 8.49
N VAL A 726 7.73 -17.05 7.41
CA VAL A 726 8.15 -16.42 6.17
C VAL A 726 7.86 -14.93 6.30
N VAL A 727 8.90 -14.16 6.61
CA VAL A 727 8.86 -12.69 6.65
C VAL A 727 9.16 -12.19 5.24
N PHE A 728 8.39 -11.23 4.76
CA PHE A 728 8.61 -10.61 3.45
C PHE A 728 8.69 -9.10 3.58
N ASN A 729 9.76 -8.52 3.06
CA ASN A 729 9.89 -7.09 2.88
C ASN A 729 10.27 -6.86 1.40
N PRO A 730 9.54 -6.03 0.63
CA PRO A 730 9.88 -5.73 -0.76
C PRO A 730 11.31 -5.23 -0.96
N GLU A 731 11.90 -4.56 0.04
CA GLU A 731 13.29 -4.11 -0.01
C GLU A 731 14.28 -5.22 0.34
N ASP A 732 14.03 -6.03 1.39
CA ASP A 732 14.97 -7.06 1.87
C ASP A 732 14.89 -8.40 1.13
N GLY A 733 13.76 -8.73 0.53
CA GLY A 733 13.41 -10.06 0.05
C GLY A 733 12.70 -10.90 1.12
N ILE A 734 12.82 -12.23 1.01
CA ILE A 734 12.16 -13.18 1.90
C ILE A 734 13.16 -13.70 2.94
N ARG A 735 12.74 -13.72 4.22
CA ARG A 735 13.53 -14.24 5.35
C ARG A 735 12.75 -15.32 6.12
N LEU A 736 13.48 -16.27 6.72
CA LEU A 736 12.92 -17.36 7.52
C LEU A 736 13.27 -17.24 9.01
N GLU A 737 12.32 -16.79 9.82
CA GLU A 737 12.52 -16.39 11.22
C GLU A 737 11.69 -17.23 12.21
N ASN A 738 12.11 -17.33 13.47
CA ASN A 738 11.43 -18.21 14.44
C ASN A 738 10.17 -17.57 15.04
N LYS A 739 10.33 -16.31 15.48
CA LYS A 739 9.31 -15.38 16.00
C LYS A 739 9.90 -13.96 15.89
N PRO A 740 9.62 -13.20 14.81
CA PRO A 740 10.18 -11.85 14.62
C PRO A 740 9.49 -10.80 15.50
N GLU A 741 8.20 -10.96 15.77
CA GLU A 741 7.35 -10.03 16.52
C GLU A 741 6.73 -10.70 17.76
N GLU A 742 6.29 -9.89 18.73
CA GLU A 742 5.53 -10.40 19.89
C GLU A 742 4.17 -11.00 19.47
N TYR A 743 3.48 -10.29 18.58
CA TYR A 743 2.15 -10.58 18.04
C TYR A 743 2.26 -11.08 16.59
N ALA A 744 1.48 -12.08 16.21
CA ALA A 744 1.48 -12.59 14.85
C ALA A 744 0.96 -11.54 13.86
N SER A 745 -0.06 -10.76 14.25
CA SER A 745 -0.70 -9.68 13.47
C SER A 745 0.11 -8.37 13.38
N ARG A 746 1.44 -8.45 13.55
CA ARG A 746 2.41 -7.38 13.28
C ARG A 746 3.50 -7.81 12.30
N ILE A 747 3.51 -9.09 11.91
CA ILE A 747 4.58 -9.65 11.08
C ILE A 747 4.36 -9.20 9.64
N VAL A 748 5.38 -8.59 9.05
CA VAL A 748 5.35 -8.21 7.62
C VAL A 748 5.53 -9.47 6.79
N ASP A 749 4.49 -9.84 6.04
CA ASP A 749 4.49 -11.02 5.19
C ASP A 749 3.93 -10.74 3.78
N PHE A 750 3.34 -11.73 3.12
CA PHE A 750 2.85 -11.59 1.74
C PHE A 750 1.49 -10.89 1.64
N ASP A 751 0.69 -10.85 2.72
CA ASP A 751 -0.60 -10.16 2.68
C ASP A 751 -0.40 -8.65 2.47
N GLU A 752 -1.35 -8.02 1.76
CA GLU A 752 -1.29 -6.67 1.16
C GLU A 752 -0.15 -6.42 0.14
N SER A 753 0.94 -7.21 0.19
CA SER A 753 2.18 -6.95 -0.54
C SER A 753 2.34 -7.72 -1.86
N VAL A 754 1.57 -8.79 -2.10
CA VAL A 754 1.63 -9.62 -3.32
C VAL A 754 0.25 -9.94 -3.93
N THR A 755 0.24 -10.27 -5.22
CA THR A 755 -0.96 -10.76 -5.92
C THR A 755 -1.01 -12.29 -5.91
N PHE A 756 -2.23 -12.86 -5.82
CA PHE A 756 -2.45 -14.31 -5.86
C PHE A 756 -3.37 -14.72 -7.00
N GLU A 757 -3.07 -15.88 -7.60
CA GLU A 757 -3.89 -16.54 -8.62
C GLU A 757 -4.26 -17.97 -8.21
N GLU A 758 -5.31 -18.53 -8.83
CA GLU A 758 -5.71 -19.93 -8.66
C GLU A 758 -5.38 -20.75 -9.91
N ILE A 759 -4.34 -21.58 -9.82
CA ILE A 759 -3.78 -22.34 -10.95
C ILE A 759 -3.95 -23.84 -10.71
N LEU A 760 -4.13 -24.63 -11.78
CA LEU A 760 -4.14 -26.10 -11.70
C LEU A 760 -2.70 -26.60 -11.41
N PRO A 761 -2.48 -27.44 -10.37
CA PRO A 761 -1.14 -27.74 -9.85
C PRO A 761 -0.22 -28.47 -10.85
N GLY A 762 -0.78 -29.11 -11.87
CA GLY A 762 -0.04 -29.75 -12.97
C GLY A 762 0.63 -28.76 -13.93
N ARG A 763 0.24 -27.47 -13.92
CA ARG A 763 0.92 -26.39 -14.66
C ARG A 763 2.15 -25.84 -13.95
N LEU A 764 2.36 -26.21 -12.69
CA LEU A 764 3.41 -25.66 -11.84
C LEU A 764 4.60 -26.63 -11.74
N LYS A 765 5.83 -26.10 -11.81
CA LYS A 765 7.03 -26.88 -11.49
C LYS A 765 7.21 -27.00 -9.97
N LEU A 766 6.46 -27.93 -9.38
CA LEU A 766 6.39 -28.16 -7.93
C LEU A 766 7.59 -28.93 -7.35
N ARG A 767 8.02 -28.54 -6.14
CA ARG A 767 8.96 -29.31 -5.31
C ARG A 767 8.24 -30.43 -4.56
N GLU A 768 8.03 -31.59 -5.21
CA GLU A 768 7.24 -32.70 -4.63
C GLU A 768 7.71 -33.16 -3.23
N GLY A 769 9.02 -33.10 -2.96
CA GLY A 769 9.59 -33.44 -1.66
C GLY A 769 9.13 -32.51 -0.52
N GLU A 770 9.00 -31.21 -0.76
CA GLU A 770 8.48 -30.25 0.23
C GLU A 770 7.01 -30.55 0.57
N ILE A 771 6.23 -30.90 -0.44
CA ILE A 771 4.79 -31.18 -0.30
C ILE A 771 4.57 -32.49 0.47
N ARG A 772 5.31 -33.56 0.13
CA ARG A 772 5.23 -34.87 0.81
C ARG A 772 5.77 -34.83 2.25
N ASN A 773 6.77 -33.97 2.52
CA ASN A 773 7.42 -33.87 3.83
C ASN A 773 6.89 -32.72 4.71
N ARG A 774 5.83 -32.02 4.29
CA ARG A 774 5.22 -30.95 5.08
C ARG A 774 4.73 -31.47 6.43
N LYS A 775 4.77 -30.64 7.48
CA LYS A 775 4.15 -31.00 8.76
C LYS A 775 2.64 -31.14 8.64
N SER A 776 2.04 -31.98 9.49
CA SER A 776 0.58 -32.12 9.58
C SER A 776 -0.06 -30.84 10.12
N ASP A 777 -1.30 -30.59 9.71
CA ASP A 777 -2.09 -29.43 10.11
C ASP A 777 -2.23 -29.30 11.64
N GLU A 778 -2.21 -30.41 12.38
CA GLU A 778 -2.17 -30.45 13.85
C GLU A 778 -0.86 -29.87 14.40
N ILE A 779 0.29 -30.38 13.92
CA ILE A 779 1.63 -29.91 14.33
C ILE A 779 1.81 -28.42 14.00
N ILE A 780 1.28 -27.97 12.85
CA ILE A 780 1.30 -26.55 12.44
C ILE A 780 0.50 -25.71 13.44
N LYS A 781 -0.76 -26.08 13.72
CA LYS A 781 -1.63 -25.35 14.65
C LYS A 781 -1.04 -25.26 16.06
N ASP A 782 -0.46 -26.35 16.55
CA ASP A 782 0.12 -26.37 17.91
C ASP A 782 1.47 -25.66 18.00
N SER A 783 2.29 -25.71 16.94
CA SER A 783 3.52 -24.91 16.85
C SER A 783 3.23 -23.41 16.80
N PHE A 784 2.13 -23.00 16.16
CA PHE A 784 1.68 -21.61 16.11
C PHE A 784 1.15 -21.14 17.47
N LYS A 785 0.19 -21.86 18.09
CA LYS A 785 -0.37 -21.53 19.43
C LYS A 785 0.71 -21.39 20.52
N LYS A 786 1.80 -22.15 20.42
CA LYS A 786 2.93 -22.09 21.36
C LYS A 786 3.81 -20.85 21.17
N ARG A 787 3.83 -20.25 19.97
CA ARG A 787 4.63 -19.06 19.65
C ARG A 787 3.85 -17.76 19.81
N PHE A 788 2.58 -17.77 19.40
CA PHE A 788 1.66 -16.65 19.50
C PHE A 788 0.42 -17.13 20.25
N ASN A 789 -0.01 -16.38 21.26
CA ASN A 789 -1.17 -16.71 22.09
C ASN A 789 -2.50 -16.42 21.33
N ALA A 790 -2.60 -16.99 20.14
CA ALA A 790 -3.58 -16.71 19.11
C ALA A 790 -4.27 -18.01 18.69
N LYS A 791 -5.53 -17.92 18.25
CA LYS A 791 -6.34 -19.08 17.87
C LYS A 791 -6.21 -19.34 16.37
N PRO A 792 -5.53 -20.41 15.92
CA PRO A 792 -5.44 -20.74 14.51
C PRO A 792 -6.83 -21.13 13.95
N LYS A 793 -7.01 -20.87 12.65
CA LYS A 793 -8.24 -21.09 11.89
C LYS A 793 -7.97 -22.07 10.74
N LYS A 794 -8.01 -21.58 9.49
CA LYS A 794 -7.82 -22.36 8.26
C LYS A 794 -6.33 -22.46 7.92
N ILE A 795 -5.91 -23.64 7.51
CA ILE A 795 -4.62 -23.89 6.85
C ILE A 795 -4.88 -24.09 5.36
N GLN A 796 -4.05 -23.51 4.50
CA GLN A 796 -4.06 -23.79 3.07
C GLN A 796 -2.65 -23.69 2.46
N PRO A 797 -2.32 -24.55 1.46
CA PRO A 797 -1.06 -24.43 0.73
C PRO A 797 -1.07 -23.21 -0.18
N VAL A 798 0.04 -22.50 -0.23
CA VAL A 798 0.33 -21.38 -1.15
C VAL A 798 1.65 -21.67 -1.84
N PHE A 799 1.74 -21.37 -3.14
CA PHE A 799 2.95 -21.64 -3.92
C PHE A 799 3.71 -20.36 -4.24
N LEU A 800 4.94 -20.27 -3.74
CA LEU A 800 5.86 -19.15 -3.93
C LEU A 800 6.71 -19.37 -5.19
N PRO A 801 6.70 -18.47 -6.19
CA PRO A 801 7.59 -18.55 -7.33
C PRO A 801 9.03 -18.28 -6.91
N VAL A 802 9.94 -19.07 -7.45
CA VAL A 802 11.39 -18.93 -7.27
C VAL A 802 12.10 -19.19 -8.60
N TRP A 803 13.25 -18.57 -8.81
CA TRP A 803 14.10 -18.85 -9.98
C TRP A 803 15.31 -19.67 -9.55
N ASP A 804 15.47 -20.85 -10.15
CA ASP A 804 16.68 -21.66 -10.04
C ASP A 804 17.68 -21.23 -11.12
N LEU A 805 18.82 -20.70 -10.69
CA LEU A 805 19.92 -20.27 -11.54
C LEU A 805 20.96 -21.39 -11.63
N HIS A 806 21.01 -22.09 -12.76
CA HIS A 806 21.94 -23.19 -12.98
C HIS A 806 23.30 -22.65 -13.44
N LEU A 807 24.31 -22.70 -12.58
CA LEU A 807 25.68 -22.23 -12.84
C LEU A 807 26.59 -23.42 -13.20
N LYS A 808 27.47 -23.23 -14.20
CA LYS A 808 28.52 -24.18 -14.60
C LYS A 808 29.90 -23.53 -14.51
N THR A 809 30.89 -24.25 -14.02
CA THR A 809 32.30 -23.80 -14.01
C THR A 809 32.95 -24.03 -15.37
N ARG A 810 33.60 -23.01 -15.95
CA ARG A 810 34.41 -23.18 -17.16
C ARG A 810 35.54 -24.18 -16.93
N GLY A 811 35.70 -25.13 -17.85
CA GLY A 811 36.81 -26.10 -17.83
C GLY A 811 36.77 -27.17 -16.73
N ARG A 812 35.73 -27.26 -15.91
CA ARG A 812 35.54 -28.31 -14.88
C ARG A 812 34.13 -28.87 -14.90
N SER A 813 33.93 -30.10 -14.42
CA SER A 813 32.61 -30.75 -14.33
C SER A 813 31.77 -30.25 -13.14
N GLY A 814 31.95 -28.99 -12.73
CA GLY A 814 31.26 -28.38 -11.60
C GLY A 814 29.97 -27.68 -12.04
N SER A 815 28.86 -27.95 -11.34
CA SER A 815 27.63 -27.19 -11.48
C SER A 815 26.94 -27.02 -10.14
N ARG A 816 26.38 -25.84 -9.87
CA ARG A 816 25.59 -25.54 -8.67
C ARG A 816 24.33 -24.75 -9.04
N ILE A 817 23.33 -24.79 -8.17
CA ILE A 817 22.08 -24.05 -8.33
C ILE A 817 22.04 -22.96 -7.27
N VAL A 818 21.72 -21.73 -7.67
CA VAL A 818 21.40 -20.63 -6.75
C VAL A 818 19.91 -20.33 -6.91
N THR A 819 19.12 -20.42 -5.84
CA THR A 819 17.71 -20.02 -5.88
C THR A 819 17.59 -18.55 -5.49
N VAL A 820 16.86 -17.77 -6.28
CA VAL A 820 16.39 -16.42 -5.92
C VAL A 820 14.86 -16.39 -5.83
N ASP A 821 14.30 -15.49 -5.04
CA ASP A 821 12.85 -15.35 -4.90
C ASP A 821 12.23 -14.67 -6.14
N GLY A 822 11.00 -15.05 -6.50
CA GLY A 822 10.28 -14.51 -7.65
C GLY A 822 9.64 -13.13 -7.44
N LEU A 823 9.85 -12.47 -6.29
CA LEU A 823 9.23 -11.19 -5.94
C LEU A 823 10.21 -10.01 -6.03
N THR A 824 11.45 -10.20 -5.59
CA THR A 824 12.52 -9.19 -5.51
C THR A 824 13.80 -9.61 -6.24
N GLY A 825 13.94 -10.89 -6.58
CA GLY A 825 15.12 -11.43 -7.28
C GLY A 825 16.34 -11.59 -6.37
N LYS A 826 16.14 -11.58 -5.04
CA LYS A 826 17.21 -11.72 -4.07
C LYS A 826 17.48 -13.20 -3.73
N PRO A 827 18.70 -13.54 -3.25
CA PRO A 827 19.02 -14.89 -2.81
C PRO A 827 18.03 -15.38 -1.74
N LEU A 828 17.47 -16.57 -1.96
CA LEU A 828 16.51 -17.18 -1.05
C LEU A 828 17.16 -18.33 -0.28
N GLU A 829 17.44 -18.10 1.01
CA GLU A 829 17.81 -19.17 1.94
C GLU A 829 16.56 -19.92 2.41
N TRP A 830 16.45 -21.19 2.02
CA TRP A 830 15.22 -22.00 2.17
C TRP A 830 15.46 -23.32 2.93
#